data_AF-A0AAD8LNZ0-F1
#
_entry.id   AF-A0AAD8LNZ0-F1
#
_cell.length_a   1.000
_cell.length_b   1.000
_cell.length_c   1.000
_cell.angle_alpha   90.00
_cell.angle_beta   90.00
_cell.angle_gamma   90.00
#
_symmetry.space_group_name_H-M   'P 1'
#
loop_
_entity.id
_entity.type
_entity.pdbx_description
1 polymer ?
#
loop_
_entity_poly.entity_id
_entity_poly.type
_entity_poly.pdbx_seq_one_letter_code
_entity_poly.pdbx_strand_id
1 'polypeptide(L)'
;MATTSNICGSCHIKHFHHFNSFNAPILSRAQYLADNGFLDSRVCRVGDAALQPEIFTSPRIYSAPIDIRGTRCSFVKYFNHASVKQFLLSRGADVEHVDCHTIMSHPTLRRAMDHLYILSALTSEYEDPDPKAFVVRMPNRISNIVEPPKDKLSSYEAYDSDFRITFTAPYSKEPYASGASPSFYQLFIAVAHAVQGVIVQHKNETDITPLERACIHYNLFTGQSNSCLDVVLDILEDYKALGHLELVDSIDPNPQTLEDAVKLVVSVKNTSLPPLGSLAPHLGVSFSPGGFLYPSFLGFNEYLTEMNVINVTTPLSGSSAGAITAITSLIYTANRYHYAFLTDVFFSHLVEKKYVGSLDKLVSIALNRFFLPGTYAAANERIGTLQFNTGARDGWSMENRHVTSFKNNDDMLTSMLSSSNVPGFTKIGPVKLRGEECYDGLCGVNPYFIGSSKTAGKRTVRFIPIPLGHGRKIKTNMNNDVANGFLQMKDKYFVHLIRLKSLFRQLLIRRLSHEQSGSMHEWKTEVEKCINVYNILAKGTDAIKSSSNEIDEWLMLLSVVPGDANAASGNKDCKLTKLFELVVASEMSLSLGRDSKVHAAAIKSDLTGKNILLTYASPRYPNKLSDVKFLSTPYTLLDWLEHELELLNMPMEEPVYDKAQREIILLKALLHNLSPPSSLDYYYTEVPYMLPSLYNSFYNLIYAVRPATVPDSRIMYDVGRAMAFRWILAEYISFENWLYLRIRQLQQDPSSSVLSRKFPSFTTQDTINGKPGKMLHERQYDQLHECIELMDHAKLDELKTQFKRRSRSQGLRRHVFEMQNTLVRRAIIYRVIEPHYTHILTHRHFWVY
;
A
#
# COMPACT_ATOMS: atom_id res chain seq x y z
N MET A 1 -12.14 39.08 14.91
CA MET A 1 -10.97 38.47 15.56
C MET A 1 -11.26 37.92 16.98
N ALA A 2 -12.45 37.37 17.27
CA ALA A 2 -12.72 36.74 18.58
C ALA A 2 -13.53 35.43 18.52
N THR A 3 -13.78 34.87 17.33
CA THR A 3 -14.62 33.68 17.13
C THR A 3 -13.88 32.46 16.58
N THR A 4 -12.59 32.59 16.22
CA THR A 4 -11.80 31.51 15.60
C THR A 4 -11.09 30.61 16.62
N SER A 5 -10.82 31.08 17.84
CA SER A 5 -10.23 30.25 18.92
C SER A 5 -11.20 29.18 19.46
N ASN A 6 -12.52 29.41 19.37
CA ASN A 6 -13.54 28.46 19.80
C ASN A 6 -13.74 27.28 18.84
N ILE A 7 -13.27 27.38 17.59
CA ILE A 7 -13.46 26.32 16.60
C ILE A 7 -12.52 25.14 16.89
N CYS A 8 -11.25 25.39 17.22
CA CYS A 8 -10.32 24.32 17.64
C CYS A 8 -10.83 23.59 18.89
N GLY A 9 -11.24 24.34 19.93
CA GLY A 9 -11.82 23.75 21.15
C GLY A 9 -13.04 22.85 20.90
N SER A 10 -13.95 23.25 19.99
CA SER A 10 -15.12 22.44 19.64
C SER A 10 -14.80 21.20 18.79
N CYS A 11 -13.71 21.24 18.01
CA CYS A 11 -13.27 20.12 17.18
C CYS A 11 -12.71 18.95 18.00
N HIS A 12 -12.05 19.22 19.14
CA HIS A 12 -11.51 18.18 20.03
C HIS A 12 -12.60 17.35 20.70
N ILE A 13 -13.63 18.03 21.20
CA ILE A 13 -14.83 17.40 21.75
C ILE A 13 -15.42 16.45 20.68
N LYS A 14 -15.52 16.89 19.42
CA LYS A 14 -16.07 16.07 18.33
C LYS A 14 -15.17 14.90 17.90
N HIS A 15 -13.86 15.05 17.86
CA HIS A 15 -12.92 13.94 17.57
C HIS A 15 -13.01 12.83 18.61
N PHE A 16 -12.93 13.22 19.89
CA PHE A 16 -12.99 12.30 21.01
C PHE A 16 -14.36 11.63 21.08
N HIS A 17 -15.44 12.39 20.86
CA HIS A 17 -16.78 11.82 20.73
C HIS A 17 -16.92 10.87 19.54
N HIS A 18 -16.30 11.14 18.40
CA HIS A 18 -16.40 10.24 17.24
C HIS A 18 -15.66 8.93 17.51
N PHE A 19 -14.43 8.99 18.04
CA PHE A 19 -13.67 7.81 18.46
C PHE A 19 -14.44 6.98 19.50
N ASN A 20 -14.91 7.64 20.56
CA ASN A 20 -15.71 7.00 21.58
C ASN A 20 -17.01 6.44 21.01
N SER A 21 -17.65 7.11 20.05
CA SER A 21 -18.92 6.65 19.48
C SER A 21 -18.80 5.35 18.68
N PHE A 22 -17.70 5.13 17.95
CA PHE A 22 -17.54 3.89 17.17
C PHE A 22 -16.95 2.75 17.99
N ASN A 23 -16.10 3.05 18.97
CA ASN A 23 -15.55 2.04 19.88
C ASN A 23 -16.49 1.71 21.04
N ALA A 24 -17.42 2.60 21.42
CA ALA A 24 -18.33 2.37 22.56
C ALA A 24 -19.07 1.04 22.50
N PRO A 25 -19.64 0.58 21.36
CA PRO A 25 -20.30 -0.72 21.31
C PRO A 25 -19.33 -1.87 21.58
N ILE A 26 -18.11 -1.79 21.04
CA ILE A 26 -17.07 -2.83 21.19
C ILE A 26 -16.55 -2.84 22.63
N LEU A 27 -16.22 -1.67 23.19
CA LEU A 27 -15.76 -1.52 24.56
C LEU A 27 -16.85 -1.90 25.57
N SER A 28 -18.11 -1.55 25.31
CA SER A 28 -19.24 -2.01 26.11
C SER A 28 -19.39 -3.52 26.08
N ARG A 29 -19.15 -4.15 24.92
CA ARG A 29 -19.19 -5.61 24.80
C ARG A 29 -18.00 -6.27 25.51
N ALA A 30 -16.80 -5.70 25.41
CA ALA A 30 -15.62 -6.18 26.16
C ALA A 30 -15.86 -6.05 27.67
N GLN A 31 -16.32 -4.89 28.14
CA GLN A 31 -16.69 -4.70 29.55
C GLN A 31 -17.75 -5.71 30.00
N TYR A 32 -18.75 -6.00 29.17
CA TYR A 32 -19.72 -7.05 29.46
C TYR A 32 -19.08 -8.43 29.58
N LEU A 33 -18.10 -8.81 28.75
CA LEU A 33 -17.39 -10.08 28.89
C LEU A 33 -16.58 -10.12 30.19
N ALA A 34 -15.87 -9.04 30.52
CA ALA A 34 -15.11 -8.88 31.76
C ALA A 34 -16.01 -8.98 33.00
N ASP A 35 -17.14 -8.26 33.03
CA ASP A 35 -18.12 -8.29 34.13
C ASP A 35 -18.74 -9.67 34.36
N ASN A 36 -18.71 -10.54 33.34
CA ASN A 36 -19.23 -11.90 33.40
C ASN A 36 -18.14 -12.96 33.62
N GLY A 37 -16.91 -12.56 33.95
CA GLY A 37 -15.86 -13.47 34.41
C GLY A 37 -14.90 -13.98 33.33
N PHE A 38 -14.91 -13.42 32.12
CA PHE A 38 -13.95 -13.82 31.08
C PHE A 38 -12.51 -13.37 31.37
N LEU A 39 -12.36 -12.21 32.00
CA LEU A 39 -11.07 -11.64 32.40
C LEU A 39 -11.27 -10.93 33.74
N ASP A 40 -10.91 -11.59 34.84
CA ASP A 40 -10.82 -10.87 36.10
C ASP A 40 -9.68 -9.84 35.96
N SER A 41 -10.05 -8.56 35.97
CA SER A 41 -9.12 -7.42 35.94
C SER A 41 -8.01 -7.47 37.01
N ARG A 42 -8.11 -8.38 37.99
CA ARG A 42 -7.09 -8.69 39.01
C ARG A 42 -6.00 -9.66 38.54
N VAL A 43 -6.26 -10.52 37.55
CA VAL A 43 -5.33 -11.56 37.03
C VAL A 43 -4.21 -10.95 36.20
N CYS A 44 -4.47 -9.80 35.55
CA CYS A 44 -3.54 -9.06 34.68
C CYS A 44 -3.01 -7.74 35.28
N ARG A 45 -3.01 -7.59 36.62
CA ARG A 45 -2.41 -6.44 37.30
C ARG A 45 -1.03 -6.79 37.85
N VAL A 46 0.02 -6.63 37.05
CA VAL A 46 1.38 -6.35 37.56
C VAL A 46 2.17 -5.57 36.49
N GLY A 47 2.67 -4.38 36.82
CA GLY A 47 3.88 -3.83 36.19
C GLY A 47 3.76 -2.55 35.36
N ASP A 48 2.79 -2.43 34.45
CA ASP A 48 2.71 -1.23 33.62
C ASP A 48 1.94 -0.15 34.36
N ALA A 49 2.64 0.96 34.64
CA ALA A 49 2.03 2.19 35.16
C ALA A 49 0.69 2.37 34.47
N ALA A 50 -0.39 2.44 35.27
CA ALA A 50 -1.72 2.73 34.75
C ALA A 50 -1.55 3.85 33.71
N LEU A 51 -1.79 3.52 32.44
CA LEU A 51 -1.90 4.48 31.36
C LEU A 51 -3.01 5.41 31.82
N GLN A 52 -2.63 6.43 32.59
CA GLN A 52 -3.45 7.59 32.85
C GLN A 52 -3.96 7.98 31.48
N PRO A 53 -5.28 8.08 31.27
CA PRO A 53 -5.81 8.43 29.96
C PRO A 53 -5.07 9.68 29.52
N GLU A 54 -4.18 9.54 28.52
CA GLU A 54 -3.36 10.67 28.07
C GLU A 54 -4.35 11.73 27.65
N ILE A 55 -4.40 12.82 28.42
CA ILE A 55 -5.28 13.93 28.13
C ILE A 55 -4.71 14.56 26.86
N PHE A 56 -5.25 14.13 25.73
CA PHE A 56 -4.77 14.56 24.43
C PHE A 56 -5.16 16.02 24.20
N THR A 57 -4.24 16.94 24.50
CA THR A 57 -4.46 18.38 24.33
C THR A 57 -4.09 18.82 22.92
N SER A 58 -5.10 18.90 22.03
CA SER A 58 -5.04 19.43 20.65
C SER A 58 -4.04 18.74 19.69
N PRO A 59 -4.40 18.50 18.40
CA PRO A 59 -3.44 18.09 17.41
C PRO A 59 -2.39 19.21 17.27
N ARG A 60 -1.12 18.85 17.44
CA ARG A 60 -0.02 19.78 17.18
C ARG A 60 0.20 19.84 15.68
N ILE A 61 -0.08 21.00 15.10
CA ILE A 61 0.23 21.26 13.70
C ILE A 61 1.69 21.66 13.60
N TYR A 62 2.46 20.95 12.76
CA TYR A 62 3.84 21.34 12.49
C TYR A 62 3.87 22.68 11.74
N SER A 63 4.31 23.75 12.42
CA SER A 63 4.27 25.12 11.92
C SER A 63 5.62 25.67 11.45
N ALA A 64 6.70 24.90 11.55
CA ALA A 64 8.01 25.44 11.21
C ALA A 64 8.15 25.75 9.70
N PRO A 65 9.04 26.69 9.34
CA PRO A 65 9.33 27.01 7.94
C PRO A 65 9.87 25.79 7.19
N ILE A 66 9.44 25.63 5.95
CA ILE A 66 9.88 24.54 5.08
C ILE A 66 11.21 24.92 4.45
N ASP A 67 12.27 24.19 4.79
CA ASP A 67 13.53 24.27 4.08
C ASP A 67 13.53 23.21 2.96
N ILE A 68 13.54 23.65 1.71
CA ILE A 68 13.58 22.77 0.53
C ILE A 68 15.03 22.28 0.27
N ARG A 69 16.02 22.74 1.05
CA ARG A 69 17.42 22.36 0.90
C ARG A 69 17.67 20.93 1.41
N GLY A 70 17.27 19.94 0.63
CA GLY A 70 17.81 18.57 0.68
C GLY A 70 18.78 18.40 -0.48
N THR A 71 20.07 18.16 -0.22
CA THR A 71 21.07 18.07 -1.30
C THR A 71 21.12 16.65 -1.87
N ARG A 72 20.17 16.32 -2.74
CA ARG A 72 20.30 15.15 -3.65
C ARG A 72 21.60 15.19 -4.46
N CYS A 73 22.20 16.37 -4.62
CA CYS A 73 23.52 16.56 -5.18
C CYS A 73 24.63 15.74 -4.48
N SER A 74 24.45 15.34 -3.21
CA SER A 74 25.38 14.43 -2.54
C SER A 74 25.46 13.05 -3.20
N PHE A 75 24.45 12.65 -3.99
CA PHE A 75 24.42 11.39 -4.71
C PHE A 75 25.09 11.45 -6.09
N VAL A 76 25.54 12.62 -6.55
CA VAL A 76 26.32 12.73 -7.81
C VAL A 76 27.56 11.83 -7.78
N LYS A 77 28.15 11.63 -6.59
CA LYS A 77 29.30 10.73 -6.36
C LYS A 77 29.04 9.25 -6.70
N TYR A 78 27.78 8.84 -6.87
CA TYR A 78 27.41 7.48 -7.27
C TYR A 78 27.24 7.33 -8.79
N PHE A 79 27.44 8.39 -9.57
CA PHE A 79 27.42 8.31 -11.03
C PHE A 79 28.80 7.98 -11.59
N ASN A 80 28.84 7.18 -12.65
CA ASN A 80 30.05 7.01 -13.43
C ASN A 80 30.19 8.22 -14.36
N HIS A 81 31.08 9.15 -14.02
CA HIS A 81 31.22 10.41 -14.75
C HIS A 81 31.58 10.22 -16.23
N ALA A 82 32.36 9.19 -16.58
CA ALA A 82 32.71 8.90 -17.97
C ALA A 82 31.49 8.41 -18.77
N SER A 83 30.70 7.52 -18.18
CA SER A 83 29.47 6.98 -18.78
C SER A 83 28.41 8.07 -18.95
N VAL A 84 28.26 8.95 -17.95
CA VAL A 84 27.35 10.12 -18.04
C VAL A 84 27.78 11.08 -19.16
N LYS A 85 29.09 11.37 -19.29
CA LYS A 85 29.60 12.21 -20.39
C LYS A 85 29.31 11.59 -21.76
N GLN A 86 29.60 10.30 -21.93
CA GLN A 86 29.30 9.60 -23.18
C GLN A 86 27.79 9.57 -23.47
N PHE A 87 26.97 9.34 -22.45
CA PHE A 87 25.51 9.40 -22.57
C PHE A 87 25.05 10.77 -23.05
N LEU A 88 25.49 11.86 -22.42
CA LEU A 88 25.13 13.22 -22.82
C LEU A 88 25.64 13.56 -24.21
N LEU A 89 26.88 13.16 -24.55
CA LEU A 89 27.46 13.37 -25.87
C LEU A 89 26.63 12.66 -26.97
N SER A 90 26.17 11.43 -26.69
CA SER A 90 25.29 10.68 -27.60
C SER A 90 23.92 11.35 -27.82
N ARG A 91 23.53 12.24 -26.89
CA ARG A 91 22.31 13.06 -26.96
C ARG A 91 22.59 14.50 -27.43
N GLY A 92 23.81 14.77 -27.92
CA GLY A 92 24.21 16.06 -28.47
C GLY A 92 24.58 17.13 -27.44
N ALA A 93 24.85 16.74 -26.19
CA ALA A 93 25.30 17.65 -25.14
C ALA A 93 26.74 17.30 -24.72
N ASP A 94 27.70 18.16 -25.05
CA ASP A 94 29.07 18.03 -24.58
C ASP A 94 29.24 18.77 -23.25
N VAL A 95 29.73 18.06 -22.23
CA VAL A 95 29.87 18.60 -20.87
C VAL A 95 31.27 18.34 -20.33
N GLU A 96 31.94 19.40 -19.92
CA GLU A 96 33.29 19.30 -19.37
C GLU A 96 33.30 18.55 -18.03
N HIS A 97 32.34 18.82 -17.15
CA HIS A 97 32.27 18.30 -15.79
C HIS A 97 30.86 17.75 -15.47
N VAL A 98 30.83 16.63 -14.75
CA VAL A 98 29.58 16.04 -14.25
C VAL A 98 29.37 16.53 -12.83
N ASP A 99 28.46 17.48 -12.67
CA ASP A 99 28.02 18.00 -11.39
C ASP A 99 26.51 17.79 -11.20
N CYS A 100 25.96 18.31 -10.11
CA CYS A 100 24.53 18.21 -9.85
C CYS A 100 23.69 18.92 -10.91
N HIS A 101 24.14 20.04 -11.45
CA HIS A 101 23.40 20.77 -12.47
C HIS A 101 23.33 19.95 -13.77
N THR A 102 24.45 19.34 -14.17
CA THR A 102 24.54 18.41 -15.30
C THR A 102 23.56 17.24 -15.14
N ILE A 103 23.53 16.58 -13.98
CA ILE A 103 22.59 15.47 -13.71
C ILE A 103 21.13 15.95 -13.76
N MET A 104 20.84 17.12 -13.19
CA MET A 104 19.49 17.66 -13.13
C MET A 104 18.98 18.18 -14.48
N SER A 105 19.86 18.39 -15.47
CA SER A 105 19.51 18.88 -16.80
C SER A 105 18.77 17.84 -17.66
N HIS A 106 18.98 16.53 -17.42
CA HIS A 106 18.44 15.46 -18.26
C HIS A 106 17.43 14.56 -17.50
N PRO A 107 16.26 14.23 -18.08
CA PRO A 107 15.23 13.43 -17.40
C PRO A 107 15.69 12.03 -16.97
N THR A 108 16.45 11.31 -17.80
CA THR A 108 17.02 9.99 -17.45
C THR A 108 17.98 10.07 -16.27
N LEU A 109 18.85 11.10 -16.23
CA LEU A 109 19.81 11.28 -15.14
C LEU A 109 19.08 11.66 -13.83
N ARG A 110 18.04 12.49 -13.89
CA ARG A 110 17.16 12.77 -12.73
C ARG A 110 16.49 11.51 -12.20
N ARG A 111 16.07 10.62 -13.08
CA ARG A 111 15.46 9.33 -12.71
C ARG A 111 16.47 8.41 -12.03
N ALA A 112 17.69 8.30 -12.59
CA ALA A 112 18.78 7.54 -11.97
C ALA A 112 19.15 8.10 -10.58
N MET A 113 19.17 9.43 -10.44
CA MET A 113 19.38 10.12 -9.16
C MET A 113 18.28 9.77 -8.13
N ASP A 114 17.02 9.69 -8.57
CA ASP A 114 15.90 9.30 -7.73
C ASP A 114 15.96 7.82 -7.32
N HIS A 115 16.41 6.94 -8.22
CA HIS A 115 16.71 5.55 -7.87
C HIS A 115 17.83 5.44 -6.85
N LEU A 116 18.93 6.16 -7.00
CA LEU A 116 20.01 6.20 -5.99
C LEU A 116 19.52 6.67 -4.62
N TYR A 117 18.63 7.66 -4.59
CA TYR A 117 18.00 8.13 -3.36
C TYR A 117 17.16 7.03 -2.70
N ILE A 118 16.39 6.26 -3.48
CA ILE A 118 15.65 5.08 -3.00
C ILE A 118 16.61 4.00 -2.51
N LEU A 119 17.71 3.73 -3.21
CA LEU A 119 18.69 2.71 -2.79
C LEU A 119 19.37 3.08 -1.49
N SER A 120 19.72 4.36 -1.31
CA SER A 120 20.24 4.87 -0.04
C SER A 120 19.22 4.77 1.10
N ALA A 121 17.92 4.74 0.81
CA ALA A 121 16.88 4.49 1.81
C ALA A 121 17.03 3.17 2.52
N LEU A 122 17.43 2.19 1.73
CA LEU A 122 17.50 0.81 2.14
C LEU A 122 18.76 0.59 2.99
N THR A 123 19.74 1.51 2.96
CA THR A 123 20.95 1.45 3.78
C THR A 123 20.83 2.18 5.13
N SER A 124 19.94 3.16 5.28
CA SER A 124 19.73 3.82 6.57
C SER A 124 19.20 2.82 7.61
N GLU A 125 19.88 2.71 8.76
CA GLU A 125 19.36 1.96 9.90
C GLU A 125 18.07 2.61 10.37
N TYR A 126 16.99 1.81 10.42
CA TYR A 126 15.77 2.23 11.10
C TYR A 126 16.04 2.04 12.60
N GLU A 127 16.52 3.09 13.27
CA GLU A 127 16.43 3.15 14.72
C GLU A 127 14.96 3.40 15.06
N ASP A 128 14.33 2.42 15.73
CA ASP A 128 13.01 2.64 16.29
C ASP A 128 13.17 3.77 17.32
N PRO A 129 12.51 4.92 17.13
CA PRO A 129 12.53 6.00 18.11
C PRO A 129 12.19 5.43 19.48
N ASP A 130 13.01 5.74 20.49
CA ASP A 130 12.69 5.37 21.86
C ASP A 130 11.26 5.84 22.20
N PRO A 131 10.31 4.94 22.47
CA PRO A 131 8.94 5.30 22.79
C PRO A 131 8.84 6.11 24.09
N LYS A 132 9.92 6.23 24.88
CA LYS A 132 9.94 6.91 26.18
C LYS A 132 10.25 8.41 26.13
N ALA A 133 10.47 8.99 24.97
CA ALA A 133 10.83 10.40 24.87
C ALA A 133 9.63 11.33 24.64
N PHE A 134 8.53 11.27 25.41
CA PHE A 134 7.62 12.44 25.51
C PHE A 134 6.76 12.44 26.79
N VAL A 135 7.16 13.24 27.78
CA VAL A 135 6.26 13.77 28.80
C VAL A 135 5.79 15.13 28.32
N VAL A 136 4.49 15.28 28.06
CA VAL A 136 3.88 16.57 27.71
C VAL A 136 3.97 17.52 28.92
N ARG A 137 4.81 18.56 28.82
CA ARG A 137 4.55 19.83 29.51
C ARG A 137 3.66 20.68 28.61
N MET A 138 2.56 21.19 29.18
CA MET A 138 1.73 22.20 28.53
C MET A 138 2.58 23.44 28.19
N PRO A 139 2.46 24.01 26.98
CA PRO A 139 2.74 25.43 26.85
C PRO A 139 1.66 26.17 27.64
N ASN A 140 2.06 27.05 28.55
CA ASN A 140 1.15 28.04 29.10
C ASN A 140 0.45 28.75 27.95
N ARG A 141 -0.86 29.05 28.09
CA ARG A 141 -1.71 29.78 27.11
C ARG A 141 -1.17 31.15 26.65
N ILE A 142 0.01 31.56 27.09
CA ILE A 142 0.63 32.86 26.90
C ILE A 142 1.95 32.77 26.11
N SER A 143 2.55 31.58 25.92
CA SER A 143 3.83 31.50 25.18
C SER A 143 3.60 31.32 23.68
N ASN A 144 3.84 32.38 22.90
CA ASN A 144 3.98 32.35 21.43
C ASN A 144 5.24 31.60 20.94
N ILE A 145 5.93 30.87 21.83
CA ILE A 145 7.17 30.17 21.53
C ILE A 145 6.86 28.68 21.49
N VAL A 146 6.57 28.18 20.29
CA VAL A 146 6.62 26.75 19.98
C VAL A 146 8.10 26.41 19.83
N GLU A 147 8.68 25.66 20.77
CA GLU A 147 10.05 25.16 20.59
C GLU A 147 10.13 24.37 19.27
N PRO A 148 11.10 24.70 18.38
CA PRO A 148 11.24 24.01 17.12
C PRO A 148 11.54 22.54 17.41
N PRO A 149 10.67 21.63 16.96
CA PRO A 149 10.87 20.20 17.13
C PRO A 149 11.95 19.73 16.17
N LYS A 150 13.21 20.04 16.46
CA LYS A 150 14.32 19.33 15.83
C LYS A 150 14.22 17.88 16.32
N ASP A 151 14.06 16.97 15.39
CA ASP A 151 14.14 15.52 15.62
C ASP A 151 12.98 14.89 16.41
N LYS A 152 11.76 15.47 16.36
CA LYS A 152 10.59 14.83 16.98
C LYS A 152 10.08 13.67 16.12
N LEU A 153 10.13 12.50 16.73
CA LEU A 153 9.55 11.27 16.25
C LEU A 153 8.80 10.66 17.44
N SER A 154 7.50 10.44 17.30
CA SER A 154 6.67 9.79 18.32
C SER A 154 5.87 8.67 17.70
N SER A 155 5.75 7.55 18.42
CA SER A 155 5.09 6.34 17.94
C SER A 155 4.18 5.79 19.02
N TYR A 156 2.99 5.35 18.63
CA TYR A 156 1.97 4.84 19.54
C TYR A 156 1.45 3.49 19.04
N GLU A 157 1.38 2.50 19.94
CA GLU A 157 0.57 1.29 19.72
C GLU A 157 -0.90 1.69 19.78
N ALA A 158 -1.59 1.62 18.64
CA ALA A 158 -2.98 2.06 18.52
C ALA A 158 -3.95 0.88 18.57
N TYR A 159 -5.17 1.17 19.03
CA TYR A 159 -6.30 0.23 19.08
C TYR A 159 -6.07 -1.02 19.92
N ASP A 160 -5.21 -0.94 20.95
CA ASP A 160 -4.83 -2.07 21.80
C ASP A 160 -4.21 -3.23 20.98
N SER A 161 -3.40 -2.88 19.99
CA SER A 161 -2.77 -3.82 19.05
C SER A 161 -1.33 -3.40 18.76
N ASP A 162 -0.56 -4.24 18.06
CA ASP A 162 0.81 -3.92 17.62
C ASP A 162 0.86 -2.96 16.41
N PHE A 163 -0.30 -2.46 15.96
CA PHE A 163 -0.40 -1.47 14.92
C PHE A 163 0.14 -0.12 15.40
N ARG A 164 1.08 0.45 14.64
CA ARG A 164 1.78 1.68 15.02
C ARG A 164 1.27 2.90 14.29
N ILE A 165 0.91 3.94 15.03
CA ILE A 165 0.71 5.27 14.47
C ILE A 165 1.90 6.13 14.85
N THR A 166 2.61 6.60 13.84
CA THR A 166 3.87 7.31 14.02
C THR A 166 3.74 8.74 13.54
N PHE A 167 3.98 9.72 14.39
CA PHE A 167 4.28 11.05 13.92
C PHE A 167 5.78 11.15 13.64
N THR A 168 6.11 11.46 12.40
CA THR A 168 7.47 11.70 11.95
C THR A 168 7.57 13.16 11.56
N ALA A 169 8.46 13.94 12.17
CA ALA A 169 8.68 15.30 11.68
C ALA A 169 8.95 15.27 10.15
N PRO A 170 8.51 16.29 9.38
CA PRO A 170 8.78 16.33 7.95
C PRO A 170 10.27 16.13 7.63
N TYR A 171 11.16 16.51 8.55
CA TYR A 171 12.63 16.55 8.37
C TYR A 171 13.37 15.26 8.72
N SER A 172 12.75 14.35 9.49
CA SER A 172 13.50 13.24 10.12
C SER A 172 13.57 11.97 9.28
N LYS A 173 12.70 11.80 8.27
CA LYS A 173 12.64 10.60 7.42
C LYS A 173 13.00 10.93 5.99
N GLU A 174 14.30 11.11 5.77
CA GLU A 174 14.90 11.04 4.44
C GLU A 174 15.60 9.70 4.33
N PRO A 175 15.15 8.79 3.45
CA PRO A 175 14.39 9.07 2.23
C PRO A 175 12.97 8.45 2.14
N TYR A 176 12.25 8.85 1.10
CA TYR A 176 10.84 8.53 0.82
C TYR A 176 10.70 7.88 -0.56
N ALA A 177 9.61 7.14 -0.79
CA ALA A 177 9.32 6.51 -2.08
C ALA A 177 8.78 7.54 -3.09
N SER A 178 9.14 7.39 -4.36
CA SER A 178 8.66 8.25 -5.45
C SER A 178 7.79 7.48 -6.45
N GLY A 179 7.01 8.20 -7.26
CA GLY A 179 6.28 7.60 -8.38
C GLY A 179 7.19 7.00 -9.45
N ALA A 180 8.50 7.24 -9.40
CA ALA A 180 9.53 6.62 -10.24
C ALA A 180 9.98 5.23 -9.74
N SER A 181 9.62 4.87 -8.52
CA SER A 181 10.00 3.60 -7.91
C SER A 181 9.58 2.45 -8.83
N PRO A 182 10.42 1.42 -9.00
CA PRO A 182 10.02 0.25 -9.77
C PRO A 182 8.86 -0.48 -9.08
N SER A 183 8.01 -1.13 -9.87
CA SER A 183 7.02 -2.06 -9.34
C SER A 183 7.71 -3.34 -8.86
N PHE A 184 7.49 -3.73 -7.61
CA PHE A 184 8.02 -5.00 -7.08
C PHE A 184 7.47 -6.22 -7.82
N TYR A 185 6.19 -6.19 -8.19
CA TYR A 185 5.58 -7.24 -9.01
C TYR A 185 6.31 -7.40 -10.35
N GLN A 186 6.62 -6.29 -11.04
CA GLN A 186 7.30 -6.35 -12.33
C GLN A 186 8.79 -6.68 -12.20
N LEU A 187 9.45 -6.33 -11.08
CA LEU A 187 10.80 -6.80 -10.77
C LEU A 187 10.85 -8.33 -10.66
N PHE A 188 9.93 -8.91 -9.89
CA PHE A 188 9.86 -10.36 -9.75
C PHE A 188 9.50 -11.06 -11.07
N ILE A 189 8.54 -10.54 -11.83
CA ILE A 189 8.21 -11.07 -13.16
C ILE A 189 9.43 -11.01 -14.10
N ALA A 190 10.26 -9.97 -14.04
CA ALA A 190 11.48 -9.90 -14.84
C ALA A 190 12.47 -11.05 -14.51
N VAL A 191 12.65 -11.36 -13.22
CA VAL A 191 13.46 -12.52 -12.78
C VAL A 191 12.85 -13.81 -13.29
N ALA A 192 11.55 -14.03 -13.07
CA ALA A 192 10.88 -15.26 -13.51
C ALA A 192 10.89 -15.43 -15.03
N HIS A 193 10.76 -14.35 -15.79
CA HIS A 193 10.89 -14.35 -17.24
C HIS A 193 12.31 -14.69 -17.69
N ALA A 194 13.34 -14.16 -17.02
CA ALA A 194 14.72 -14.50 -17.30
C ALA A 194 15.02 -15.98 -16.98
N VAL A 195 14.51 -16.51 -15.87
CA VAL A 195 14.58 -17.95 -15.55
C VAL A 195 13.96 -18.78 -16.67
N GLN A 196 12.76 -18.44 -17.14
CA GLN A 196 12.12 -19.13 -18.27
C GLN A 196 13.00 -19.12 -19.53
N GLY A 197 13.59 -17.97 -19.87
CA GLY A 197 14.48 -17.86 -21.02
C GLY A 197 15.70 -18.78 -20.94
N VAL A 198 16.34 -18.80 -19.77
CA VAL A 198 17.53 -19.62 -19.49
C VAL A 198 17.22 -21.11 -19.53
N ILE A 199 16.17 -21.57 -18.84
CA ILE A 199 15.85 -23.01 -18.77
C ILE A 199 15.32 -23.57 -20.11
N VAL A 200 14.71 -22.74 -20.96
CA VAL A 200 14.28 -23.15 -22.31
C VAL A 200 15.48 -23.34 -23.24
N GLN A 201 16.56 -22.59 -23.05
CA GLN A 201 17.79 -22.64 -23.85
C GLN A 201 18.76 -23.77 -23.47
N HIS A 202 18.47 -24.50 -22.38
CA HIS A 202 19.31 -25.46 -21.63
C HIS A 202 20.06 -26.56 -22.43
N LYS A 203 19.94 -26.63 -23.76
CA LYS A 203 20.59 -27.66 -24.60
C LYS A 203 21.99 -27.32 -25.11
N ASN A 204 22.43 -26.06 -25.07
CA ASN A 204 23.80 -25.62 -25.43
C ASN A 204 24.18 -24.41 -24.55
N GLU A 205 25.47 -24.23 -24.22
CA GLU A 205 26.05 -23.14 -23.40
C GLU A 205 25.05 -22.04 -22.99
N THR A 206 24.51 -22.16 -21.78
CA THR A 206 23.41 -21.31 -21.35
C THR A 206 23.94 -19.94 -20.92
N ASP A 207 23.69 -18.92 -21.74
CA ASP A 207 23.95 -17.54 -21.36
C ASP A 207 23.00 -17.12 -20.22
N ILE A 208 23.52 -17.08 -19.00
CA ILE A 208 22.76 -16.65 -17.82
C ILE A 208 22.80 -15.14 -17.61
N THR A 209 23.52 -14.37 -18.43
CA THR A 209 23.68 -12.91 -18.29
C THR A 209 22.34 -12.18 -18.11
N PRO A 210 21.25 -12.50 -18.85
CA PRO A 210 19.96 -11.85 -18.63
C PRO A 210 19.38 -12.11 -17.22
N LEU A 211 19.59 -13.30 -16.68
CA LEU A 211 19.16 -13.68 -15.33
C LEU A 211 19.99 -12.95 -14.27
N GLU A 212 21.31 -12.89 -14.43
CA GLU A 212 22.19 -12.15 -13.52
C GLU A 212 21.78 -10.68 -13.42
N ARG A 213 21.54 -10.03 -14.58
CA ARG A 213 21.12 -8.63 -14.64
C ARG A 213 19.75 -8.41 -13.99
N ALA A 214 18.79 -9.29 -14.26
CA ALA A 214 17.48 -9.24 -13.59
C ALA A 214 17.62 -9.38 -12.06
N CYS A 215 18.50 -10.27 -11.61
CA CYS A 215 18.82 -10.46 -10.20
C CYS A 215 19.50 -9.25 -9.56
N ILE A 216 20.39 -8.56 -10.27
CA ILE A 216 20.99 -7.30 -9.79
C ILE A 216 19.89 -6.27 -9.51
N HIS A 217 18.95 -6.07 -10.44
CA HIS A 217 17.84 -5.14 -10.25
C HIS A 217 16.97 -5.54 -9.07
N TYR A 218 16.61 -6.82 -8.97
CA TYR A 218 15.81 -7.33 -7.86
C TYR A 218 16.48 -7.07 -6.52
N ASN A 219 17.74 -7.48 -6.34
CA ASN A 219 18.47 -7.33 -5.08
C ASN A 219 18.64 -5.86 -4.68
N LEU A 220 18.96 -4.98 -5.64
CA LEU A 220 19.14 -3.55 -5.37
C LEU A 220 17.86 -2.92 -4.80
N PHE A 221 16.72 -3.10 -5.46
CA PHE A 221 15.49 -2.40 -5.09
C PHE A 221 14.69 -3.08 -3.97
N THR A 222 14.96 -4.35 -3.65
CA THR A 222 14.43 -5.03 -2.47
C THR A 222 15.33 -4.92 -1.24
N GLY A 223 16.49 -4.27 -1.38
CA GLY A 223 17.50 -4.15 -0.32
C GLY A 223 18.07 -5.51 0.10
N GLN A 224 18.09 -6.48 -0.82
CA GLN A 224 18.49 -7.87 -0.57
C GLN A 224 17.76 -8.50 0.64
N SER A 225 16.47 -8.16 0.82
CA SER A 225 15.64 -8.74 1.88
C SER A 225 15.55 -10.27 1.75
N ASN A 226 15.51 -10.76 0.51
CA ASN A 226 15.74 -12.16 0.13
C ASN A 226 16.84 -12.21 -0.94
N SER A 227 17.68 -13.25 -0.93
CA SER A 227 18.66 -13.41 -2.00
C SER A 227 17.95 -13.73 -3.31
N CYS A 228 18.35 -13.10 -4.42
CA CYS A 228 17.81 -13.49 -5.74
C CYS A 228 18.07 -14.98 -6.05
N LEU A 229 19.13 -15.58 -5.50
CA LEU A 229 19.38 -17.01 -5.64
C LEU A 229 18.23 -17.83 -5.04
N ASP A 230 17.85 -17.56 -3.79
CA ASP A 230 16.70 -18.19 -3.12
C ASP A 230 15.43 -17.98 -3.95
N VAL A 231 15.28 -16.78 -4.52
CA VAL A 231 14.13 -16.47 -5.38
C VAL A 231 14.10 -17.31 -6.65
N VAL A 232 15.24 -17.55 -7.28
CA VAL A 232 15.36 -18.42 -8.45
C VAL A 232 15.06 -19.87 -8.07
N LEU A 233 15.57 -20.35 -6.93
CA LEU A 233 15.29 -21.70 -6.45
C LEU A 233 13.79 -21.91 -6.19
N ASP A 234 13.14 -20.96 -5.54
CA ASP A 234 11.69 -21.02 -5.34
C ASP A 234 10.91 -21.04 -6.65
N ILE A 235 11.34 -20.29 -7.67
CA ILE A 235 10.72 -20.32 -9.01
C ILE A 235 10.88 -21.70 -9.65
N LEU A 236 12.06 -22.31 -9.54
CA LEU A 236 12.33 -23.65 -10.08
C LEU A 236 11.48 -24.71 -9.37
N GLU A 237 11.39 -24.66 -8.04
CA GLU A 237 10.53 -25.53 -7.24
C GLU A 237 9.05 -25.33 -7.57
N ASP A 238 8.61 -24.08 -7.75
CA ASP A 238 7.25 -23.77 -8.18
C ASP A 238 6.95 -24.35 -9.58
N TYR A 239 7.90 -24.30 -10.52
CA TYR A 239 7.74 -24.92 -11.84
C TYR A 239 7.78 -26.45 -11.79
N LYS A 240 8.60 -27.05 -10.92
CA LYS A 240 8.58 -28.50 -10.63
C LYS A 240 7.21 -28.91 -10.10
N ALA A 241 6.70 -28.19 -9.09
CA ALA A 241 5.39 -28.45 -8.48
C ALA A 241 4.21 -28.33 -9.46
N LEU A 242 4.34 -27.47 -10.49
CA LEU A 242 3.35 -27.33 -11.57
C LEU A 242 3.55 -28.36 -12.70
N GLY A 243 4.61 -29.17 -12.65
CA GLY A 243 4.94 -30.19 -13.64
C GLY A 243 5.52 -29.63 -14.94
N HIS A 244 6.09 -28.42 -14.90
CA HIS A 244 6.70 -27.77 -16.07
C HIS A 244 8.14 -28.21 -16.33
N LEU A 245 8.85 -28.64 -15.28
CA LEU A 245 10.23 -29.09 -15.35
C LEU A 245 10.50 -30.23 -14.35
N GLU A 246 11.64 -30.89 -14.50
CA GLU A 246 12.18 -31.86 -13.55
C GLU A 246 13.50 -31.34 -12.99
N LEU A 247 13.70 -31.50 -11.69
CA LEU A 247 14.93 -31.13 -10.98
C LEU A 247 15.68 -32.41 -10.56
N VAL A 248 17.00 -32.31 -10.33
CA VAL A 248 17.82 -33.43 -9.83
C VAL A 248 17.32 -33.90 -8.46
N ASP A 249 17.15 -35.22 -8.28
CA ASP A 249 16.54 -35.84 -7.08
C ASP A 249 17.55 -36.17 -5.94
N SER A 250 18.78 -35.64 -5.91
CA SER A 250 19.85 -36.12 -4.99
C SER A 250 20.48 -35.09 -4.02
N ILE A 251 21.23 -35.63 -3.05
CA ILE A 251 21.44 -35.22 -1.63
C ILE A 251 22.22 -33.90 -1.37
N ASP A 252 22.90 -33.32 -2.36
CA ASP A 252 23.49 -31.97 -2.27
C ASP A 252 23.92 -31.56 -3.70
N PRO A 253 23.39 -30.45 -4.23
CA PRO A 253 24.07 -29.22 -3.93
C PRO A 253 23.07 -28.15 -3.48
N ASN A 254 23.24 -27.64 -2.27
CA ASN A 254 22.76 -26.34 -1.85
C ASN A 254 23.46 -25.30 -2.75
N PRO A 255 22.82 -24.89 -3.86
CA PRO A 255 23.53 -24.19 -4.92
C PRO A 255 24.00 -22.85 -4.37
N GLN A 256 25.26 -22.52 -4.61
CA GLN A 256 25.85 -21.27 -4.11
C GLN A 256 25.80 -20.16 -5.17
N THR A 257 25.55 -20.52 -6.43
CA THR A 257 25.56 -19.63 -7.59
C THR A 257 24.30 -19.80 -8.43
N LEU A 258 24.01 -18.82 -9.30
CA LEU A 258 22.86 -18.88 -10.21
C LEU A 258 23.06 -19.97 -11.27
N GLU A 259 24.30 -20.17 -11.71
CA GLU A 259 24.72 -21.23 -12.62
C GLU A 259 24.41 -22.61 -12.02
N ASP A 260 24.75 -22.81 -10.75
CA ASP A 260 24.49 -24.07 -10.06
C ASP A 260 22.97 -24.31 -9.91
N ALA A 261 22.20 -23.27 -9.61
CA ALA A 261 20.75 -23.36 -9.54
C ALA A 261 20.13 -23.77 -10.89
N VAL A 262 20.59 -23.19 -12.00
CA VAL A 262 20.10 -23.53 -13.36
C VAL A 262 20.48 -24.96 -13.75
N LYS A 263 21.65 -25.46 -13.33
CA LYS A 263 22.09 -26.84 -13.58
C LYS A 263 21.26 -27.89 -12.83
N LEU A 264 20.46 -27.50 -11.84
CA LEU A 264 19.51 -28.41 -11.19
C LEU A 264 18.40 -28.87 -12.14
N VAL A 265 18.13 -28.12 -13.22
CA VAL A 265 17.09 -28.48 -14.19
C VAL A 265 17.58 -29.65 -15.04
N VAL A 266 16.86 -30.76 -15.01
CA VAL A 266 17.17 -31.96 -15.81
C VAL A 266 16.44 -31.92 -17.15
N SER A 267 15.17 -31.54 -17.13
CA SER A 267 14.33 -31.51 -18.31
C SER A 267 13.27 -30.40 -18.20
N VAL A 268 12.93 -29.77 -19.33
CA VAL A 268 11.87 -28.75 -19.42
C VAL A 268 10.82 -29.23 -20.42
N LYS A 269 9.56 -29.21 -20.00
CA LYS A 269 8.41 -29.53 -20.85
C LYS A 269 8.01 -28.25 -21.60
N ASN A 270 8.82 -27.87 -22.60
CA ASN A 270 8.79 -26.57 -23.30
C ASN A 270 7.42 -26.09 -23.80
N THR A 271 6.48 -26.98 -24.13
CA THR A 271 5.12 -26.61 -24.58
C THR A 271 4.19 -26.15 -23.44
N SER A 272 4.67 -26.07 -22.19
CA SER A 272 3.84 -25.88 -21.00
C SER A 272 4.11 -24.61 -20.19
N LEU A 273 5.24 -23.90 -20.38
CA LEU A 273 5.54 -22.72 -19.57
C LEU A 273 4.59 -21.55 -19.91
N PRO A 274 3.86 -21.01 -18.92
CA PRO A 274 2.97 -19.89 -19.16
C PRO A 274 3.75 -18.63 -19.51
N PRO A 275 3.31 -17.84 -20.51
CA PRO A 275 3.85 -16.51 -20.69
C PRO A 275 3.59 -15.66 -19.44
N LEU A 276 4.62 -14.95 -18.99
CA LEU A 276 4.57 -14.04 -17.86
C LEU A 276 4.49 -12.58 -18.32
N GLY A 277 3.91 -11.73 -17.47
CA GLY A 277 3.77 -10.30 -17.72
C GLY A 277 2.41 -9.90 -18.30
N SER A 278 2.29 -8.60 -18.56
CA SER A 278 1.11 -7.95 -19.14
C SER A 278 1.57 -6.75 -19.95
N LEU A 279 0.87 -6.44 -21.05
CA LEU A 279 1.10 -5.23 -21.84
C LEU A 279 0.53 -3.97 -21.15
N ALA A 280 -0.60 -4.14 -20.45
CA ALA A 280 -1.33 -3.05 -19.82
C ALA A 280 -1.34 -3.19 -18.29
N PRO A 281 -1.17 -2.08 -17.54
CA PRO A 281 -1.23 -2.11 -16.08
C PRO A 281 -2.61 -2.57 -15.59
N HIS A 282 -2.64 -3.34 -14.52
CA HIS A 282 -3.91 -3.80 -13.95
C HIS A 282 -4.69 -2.69 -13.25
N LEU A 283 -3.98 -1.73 -12.66
CA LEU A 283 -4.54 -0.61 -11.90
C LEU A 283 -3.96 0.71 -12.44
N GLY A 284 -4.79 1.75 -12.49
CA GLY A 284 -4.35 3.14 -12.55
C GLY A 284 -5.12 4.02 -11.57
N VAL A 285 -4.62 5.22 -11.32
CA VAL A 285 -5.19 6.16 -10.34
C VAL A 285 -5.62 7.43 -11.05
N SER A 286 -6.83 7.90 -10.76
CA SER A 286 -7.36 9.15 -11.27
C SER A 286 -7.71 10.09 -10.12
N PHE A 287 -7.20 11.32 -10.18
CA PHE A 287 -7.43 12.37 -9.21
C PHE A 287 -8.48 13.35 -9.77
N SER A 288 -9.59 13.50 -9.04
CA SER A 288 -10.65 14.44 -9.43
C SER A 288 -10.21 15.91 -9.29
N PRO A 289 -11.00 16.87 -9.81
CA PRO A 289 -10.97 18.25 -9.36
C PRO A 289 -11.19 18.34 -7.84
N GLY A 290 -10.64 19.40 -7.26
CA GLY A 290 -10.46 19.52 -5.82
C GLY A 290 -10.19 20.92 -5.31
N GLY A 291 -9.70 21.83 -6.18
CA GLY A 291 -9.23 23.15 -5.79
C GLY A 291 -8.24 23.07 -4.63
N PHE A 292 -8.52 23.82 -3.56
CA PHE A 292 -7.67 23.87 -2.38
C PHE A 292 -7.67 22.59 -1.52
N LEU A 293 -8.45 21.55 -1.84
CA LEU A 293 -8.25 20.22 -1.22
C LEU A 293 -6.95 19.53 -1.70
N TYR A 294 -6.17 20.19 -2.55
CA TYR A 294 -4.87 19.76 -3.07
C TYR A 294 -3.96 19.04 -2.06
N PRO A 295 -3.77 19.48 -0.79
CA PRO A 295 -2.90 18.76 0.13
C PRO A 295 -3.36 17.33 0.41
N SER A 296 -4.67 17.07 0.43
CA SER A 296 -5.20 15.71 0.56
C SER A 296 -4.90 14.82 -0.63
N PHE A 297 -4.84 15.38 -1.84
CA PHE A 297 -4.41 14.61 -3.00
C PHE A 297 -2.94 14.21 -2.89
N LEU A 298 -2.08 15.13 -2.40
CA LEU A 298 -0.67 14.87 -2.20
C LEU A 298 -0.42 13.78 -1.15
N GLY A 299 -1.08 13.87 0.00
CA GLY A 299 -0.98 12.83 1.04
C GLY A 299 -1.52 11.48 0.57
N PHE A 300 -2.62 11.46 -0.19
CA PHE A 300 -3.14 10.23 -0.78
C PHE A 300 -2.15 9.60 -1.77
N ASN A 301 -1.60 10.43 -2.68
CA ASN A 301 -0.62 10.00 -3.67
C ASN A 301 0.67 9.47 -3.02
N GLU A 302 1.19 10.17 -2.02
CA GLU A 302 2.39 9.75 -1.30
C GLU A 302 2.19 8.40 -0.63
N TYR A 303 1.11 8.22 0.15
CA TYR A 303 0.89 6.96 0.85
C TYR A 303 0.77 5.77 -0.13
N LEU A 304 0.08 5.94 -1.26
CA LEU A 304 0.01 4.89 -2.28
C LEU A 304 1.37 4.65 -2.97
N THR A 305 2.23 5.66 -3.03
CA THR A 305 3.59 5.54 -3.54
C THR A 305 4.49 4.77 -2.57
N GLU A 306 4.41 5.07 -1.26
CA GLU A 306 5.10 4.32 -0.19
C GLU A 306 4.73 2.85 -0.19
N MET A 307 3.45 2.57 -0.46
CA MET A 307 2.91 1.22 -0.61
C MET A 307 3.21 0.57 -1.97
N ASN A 308 3.94 1.25 -2.87
CA ASN A 308 4.25 0.80 -4.23
C ASN A 308 3.02 0.53 -5.14
N VAL A 309 1.82 0.98 -4.74
CA VAL A 309 0.60 0.95 -5.56
C VAL A 309 0.72 1.96 -6.70
N ILE A 310 1.24 3.15 -6.40
CA ILE A 310 1.73 4.10 -7.40
C ILE A 310 3.23 3.88 -7.57
N ASN A 311 3.62 3.38 -8.73
CA ASN A 311 5.00 3.12 -9.13
C ASN A 311 5.18 3.50 -10.60
N VAL A 312 6.35 3.33 -11.20
CA VAL A 312 6.63 3.77 -12.58
C VAL A 312 5.65 3.24 -13.64
N THR A 313 5.03 2.08 -13.38
CA THR A 313 4.08 1.42 -14.30
C THR A 313 2.64 1.86 -14.12
N THR A 314 2.29 2.48 -12.99
CA THR A 314 0.92 2.90 -12.67
C THR A 314 0.52 4.12 -13.52
N PRO A 315 -0.51 4.01 -14.39
CA PRO A 315 -1.03 5.15 -15.12
C PRO A 315 -1.74 6.11 -14.19
N LEU A 316 -1.51 7.40 -14.41
CA LEU A 316 -2.07 8.47 -13.59
C LEU A 316 -2.91 9.40 -14.46
N SER A 317 -4.09 9.77 -13.97
CA SER A 317 -4.90 10.82 -14.58
C SER A 317 -5.27 11.88 -13.57
N GLY A 318 -5.40 13.12 -14.01
CA GLY A 318 -5.81 14.20 -13.15
C GLY A 318 -6.64 15.25 -13.88
N SER A 319 -7.49 15.93 -13.10
CA SER A 319 -8.22 17.11 -13.54
C SER A 319 -8.08 18.21 -12.49
N SER A 320 -7.84 19.45 -12.90
CA SER A 320 -7.66 20.59 -12.00
C SER A 320 -6.56 20.32 -10.95
N ALA A 321 -6.83 20.52 -9.65
CA ALA A 321 -5.92 20.14 -8.57
C ALA A 321 -5.41 18.69 -8.67
N GLY A 322 -6.21 17.76 -9.18
CA GLY A 322 -5.78 16.39 -9.45
C GLY A 322 -4.74 16.26 -10.56
N ALA A 323 -4.76 17.14 -11.58
CA ALA A 323 -3.72 17.19 -12.61
C ALA A 323 -2.40 17.69 -12.03
N ILE A 324 -2.45 18.68 -11.13
CA ILE A 324 -1.29 19.13 -10.35
C ILE A 324 -0.71 17.96 -9.55
N THR A 325 -1.55 17.19 -8.84
CA THR A 325 -1.08 16.00 -8.11
C THR A 325 -0.46 14.95 -9.02
N ALA A 326 -1.12 14.61 -10.13
CA ALA A 326 -0.63 13.62 -11.09
C ALA A 326 0.72 14.01 -11.70
N ILE A 327 1.00 15.31 -11.84
CA ILE A 327 2.34 15.72 -12.26
C ILE A 327 3.35 15.74 -11.12
N THR A 328 2.94 16.06 -9.89
CA THR A 328 3.88 16.05 -8.76
C THR A 328 4.48 14.67 -8.48
N SER A 329 3.75 13.58 -8.76
CA SER A 329 4.28 12.22 -8.66
C SER A 329 5.39 11.88 -9.67
N LEU A 330 5.60 12.74 -10.67
CA LEU A 330 6.61 12.62 -11.73
C LEU A 330 7.84 13.52 -11.51
N ILE A 331 7.74 14.47 -10.58
CA ILE A 331 8.85 15.37 -10.27
C ILE A 331 9.86 14.55 -9.49
N TYR A 332 10.85 13.99 -10.19
CA TYR A 332 11.93 13.13 -9.69
C TYR A 332 12.88 13.90 -8.75
N THR A 333 12.35 14.39 -7.63
CA THR A 333 12.96 15.18 -6.54
C THR A 333 11.93 15.59 -5.49
N ALA A 334 10.64 15.59 -5.83
CA ALA A 334 9.60 16.09 -4.96
C ALA A 334 9.35 15.17 -3.77
N ASN A 335 9.66 15.71 -2.59
CA ASN A 335 9.41 15.09 -1.31
C ASN A 335 8.29 15.81 -0.55
N ARG A 336 8.04 15.35 0.67
CA ARG A 336 7.13 15.97 1.64
C ARG A 336 7.31 17.48 1.76
N TYR A 337 8.55 17.99 1.76
CA TYR A 337 8.81 19.44 1.79
C TYR A 337 8.37 20.14 0.51
N HIS A 338 8.63 19.53 -0.66
CA HIS A 338 8.21 20.10 -1.94
C HIS A 338 6.67 20.19 -2.00
N TYR A 339 5.98 19.15 -1.52
CA TYR A 339 4.52 19.10 -1.43
C TYR A 339 3.94 20.13 -0.45
N ALA A 340 4.54 20.26 0.73
CA ALA A 340 4.10 21.23 1.72
C ALA A 340 4.47 22.67 1.32
N PHE A 341 5.58 22.89 0.63
CA PHE A 341 5.92 24.20 0.08
C PHE A 341 4.93 24.62 -1.00
N LEU A 342 4.59 23.73 -1.92
CA LEU A 342 3.53 23.97 -2.92
C LEU A 342 2.20 24.33 -2.24
N THR A 343 1.87 23.58 -1.19
CA THR A 343 0.69 23.86 -0.36
C THR A 343 0.78 25.27 0.25
N ASP A 344 1.87 25.60 0.93
CA ASP A 344 2.04 26.91 1.57
C ASP A 344 1.94 28.07 0.57
N VAL A 345 2.52 27.93 -0.64
CA VAL A 345 2.44 28.94 -1.72
C VAL A 345 0.99 29.17 -2.15
N PHE A 346 0.22 28.09 -2.39
CA PHE A 346 -1.18 28.19 -2.80
C PHE A 346 -2.05 28.81 -1.71
N PHE A 347 -1.81 28.43 -0.45
CA PHE A 347 -2.64 28.85 0.67
C PHE A 347 -2.30 30.25 1.19
N SER A 348 -1.05 30.73 1.06
CA SER A 348 -0.68 32.11 1.39
C SER A 348 -1.53 33.13 0.60
N HIS A 349 -1.75 32.87 -0.69
CA HIS A 349 -2.56 33.73 -1.55
C HIS A 349 -4.06 33.69 -1.20
N LEU A 350 -4.54 32.54 -0.72
CA LEU A 350 -5.91 32.39 -0.25
C LEU A 350 -6.15 33.18 1.05
N VAL A 351 -5.22 33.10 2.00
CA VAL A 351 -5.25 33.87 3.26
C VAL A 351 -5.21 35.38 2.98
N GLU A 352 -4.40 35.81 2.02
CA GLU A 352 -4.31 37.20 1.57
C GLU A 352 -5.51 37.67 0.73
N LYS A 353 -6.47 36.79 0.41
CA LYS A 353 -7.66 37.05 -0.43
C LYS A 353 -7.36 37.58 -1.85
N LYS A 354 -6.20 37.23 -2.43
CA LYS A 354 -5.74 37.71 -3.75
C LYS A 354 -6.02 36.73 -4.91
N TYR A 355 -7.11 35.96 -4.86
CA TYR A 355 -7.31 34.78 -5.73
C TYR A 355 -8.23 34.96 -6.94
N VAL A 356 -8.92 36.11 -7.09
CA VAL A 356 -9.87 36.31 -8.20
C VAL A 356 -9.11 36.60 -9.50
N GLY A 357 -9.24 35.71 -10.48
CA GLY A 357 -8.71 35.88 -11.84
C GLY A 357 -7.17 35.86 -11.94
N SER A 358 -6.48 35.31 -10.94
CA SER A 358 -5.02 35.34 -10.81
C SER A 358 -4.39 33.98 -10.49
N LEU A 359 -5.20 32.93 -10.33
CA LEU A 359 -4.69 31.62 -9.90
C LEU A 359 -3.79 30.98 -10.96
N ASP A 360 -3.99 31.30 -12.25
CA ASP A 360 -3.11 30.86 -13.33
C ASP A 360 -1.66 31.29 -13.12
N LYS A 361 -1.44 32.57 -12.78
CA LYS A 361 -0.12 33.12 -12.48
C LYS A 361 0.52 32.42 -11.28
N LEU A 362 -0.26 32.18 -10.22
CA LEU A 362 0.23 31.51 -9.02
C LEU A 362 0.64 30.07 -9.32
N VAL A 363 -0.20 29.35 -10.04
CA VAL A 363 0.06 27.98 -10.48
C VAL A 363 1.28 27.94 -11.41
N SER A 364 1.44 28.90 -12.32
CA SER A 364 2.64 29.03 -13.15
C SER A 364 3.89 29.30 -12.32
N ILE A 365 3.86 30.23 -11.36
CA ILE A 365 5.00 30.54 -10.49
C ILE A 365 5.38 29.32 -9.65
N ALA A 366 4.38 28.65 -9.07
CA ALA A 366 4.58 27.45 -8.28
C ALA A 366 5.19 26.34 -9.14
N LEU A 367 4.59 25.98 -10.28
CA LEU A 367 5.06 24.87 -11.10
C LEU A 367 6.37 25.15 -11.85
N ASN A 368 6.63 26.37 -12.30
CA ASN A 368 7.91 26.71 -12.96
C ASN A 368 9.11 26.51 -12.02
N ARG A 369 8.91 26.54 -10.69
CA ARG A 369 9.96 26.17 -9.73
C ARG A 369 10.29 24.68 -9.71
N PHE A 370 9.38 23.83 -10.16
CA PHE A 370 9.58 22.37 -10.21
C PHE A 370 9.74 21.81 -11.62
N PHE A 371 9.28 22.52 -12.65
CA PHE A 371 9.41 22.11 -14.05
C PHE A 371 10.82 22.42 -14.56
N LEU A 372 11.73 21.49 -14.25
CA LEU A 372 13.06 21.49 -14.85
C LEU A 372 12.97 21.24 -16.38
N PRO A 373 13.95 21.68 -17.17
CA PRO A 373 14.01 21.35 -18.59
C PRO A 373 13.84 19.84 -18.84
N GLY A 374 13.02 19.47 -19.84
CA GLY A 374 12.76 18.07 -20.18
C GLY A 374 11.79 17.31 -19.26
N THR A 375 11.09 17.97 -18.33
CA THR A 375 10.03 17.33 -17.53
C THR A 375 8.92 16.74 -18.41
N TYR A 376 8.57 17.42 -19.51
CA TYR A 376 7.61 16.89 -20.49
C TYR A 376 8.05 15.55 -21.10
N ALA A 377 9.35 15.38 -21.38
CA ALA A 377 9.90 14.13 -21.92
C ALA A 377 9.84 13.01 -20.88
N ALA A 378 10.22 13.32 -19.63
CA ALA A 378 10.07 12.38 -18.50
C ALA A 378 8.62 11.91 -18.32
N ALA A 379 7.63 12.79 -18.52
CA ALA A 379 6.22 12.45 -18.46
C ALA A 379 5.79 11.55 -19.64
N ASN A 380 6.25 11.85 -20.85
CA ASN A 380 5.94 11.07 -22.06
C ASN A 380 6.60 9.68 -22.07
N GLU A 381 7.82 9.56 -21.53
CA GLU A 381 8.59 8.30 -21.49
C GLU A 381 8.17 7.36 -20.36
N ARG A 382 7.41 7.86 -19.38
CA ARG A 382 6.95 7.07 -18.24
C ARG A 382 6.15 5.85 -18.73
N ILE A 383 6.39 4.69 -18.12
CA ILE A 383 5.70 3.44 -18.48
C ILE A 383 4.18 3.57 -18.30
N GLY A 384 3.76 3.99 -17.11
CA GLY A 384 2.38 4.32 -16.82
C GLY A 384 2.03 5.70 -17.36
N THR A 385 1.16 5.78 -18.36
CA THR A 385 0.77 7.03 -19.02
C THR A 385 0.25 8.07 -18.04
N LEU A 386 0.68 9.33 -18.24
CA LEU A 386 0.11 10.49 -17.58
C LEU A 386 -0.99 11.11 -18.46
N GLN A 387 -2.13 11.44 -17.87
CA GLN A 387 -3.27 12.01 -18.59
C GLN A 387 -3.85 13.23 -17.86
N PHE A 388 -3.91 14.38 -18.53
CA PHE A 388 -4.65 15.54 -18.05
C PHE A 388 -6.01 15.64 -18.74
N ASN A 389 -7.04 15.95 -17.96
CA ASN A 389 -8.39 16.15 -18.47
C ASN A 389 -8.72 17.65 -18.50
N THR A 390 -9.16 18.14 -19.65
CA THR A 390 -9.59 19.53 -19.85
C THR A 390 -10.98 19.55 -20.48
N GLY A 391 -11.75 20.61 -20.22
CA GLY A 391 -12.98 20.86 -20.97
C GLY A 391 -12.67 21.75 -22.16
N ALA A 392 -12.74 21.24 -23.38
CA ALA A 392 -12.65 22.07 -24.58
C ALA A 392 -14.03 22.54 -25.01
N ARG A 393 -14.11 23.80 -25.42
CA ARG A 393 -15.32 24.36 -26.00
C ARG A 393 -15.46 23.89 -27.44
N ASP A 394 -16.58 23.25 -27.73
CA ASP A 394 -17.01 22.96 -29.09
C ASP A 394 -18.40 23.59 -29.32
N GLY A 395 -18.41 24.74 -30.00
CA GLY A 395 -19.61 25.58 -30.16
C GLY A 395 -20.24 26.00 -28.83
N TRP A 396 -21.44 25.47 -28.57
CA TRP A 396 -22.22 25.70 -27.34
C TRP A 396 -22.07 24.58 -26.29
N SER A 397 -21.32 23.52 -26.63
CA SER A 397 -21.06 22.38 -25.76
C SER A 397 -19.63 22.37 -25.22
N MET A 398 -19.43 21.61 -24.15
CA MET A 398 -18.13 21.33 -23.57
C MET A 398 -17.79 19.86 -23.80
N GLU A 399 -16.70 19.59 -24.48
CA GLU A 399 -16.18 18.24 -24.70
C GLU A 399 -15.00 17.93 -23.79
N ASN A 400 -14.87 16.67 -23.40
CA ASN A 400 -13.69 16.20 -22.69
C ASN A 400 -12.50 16.12 -23.65
N ARG A 401 -11.37 16.74 -23.29
CA ARG A 401 -10.10 16.52 -23.97
C ARG A 401 -9.10 15.87 -23.03
N HIS A 402 -8.43 14.86 -23.55
CA HIS A 402 -7.40 14.11 -22.84
C HIS A 402 -6.04 14.44 -23.43
N VAL A 403 -5.18 15.05 -22.63
CA VAL A 403 -3.77 15.29 -23.00
C VAL A 403 -2.93 14.18 -22.39
N THR A 404 -2.40 13.30 -23.24
CA THR A 404 -1.55 12.16 -22.82
C THR A 404 -0.11 12.28 -23.34
N SER A 405 0.19 13.31 -24.12
CA SER A 405 1.53 13.59 -24.62
C SER A 405 1.76 15.10 -24.67
N PHE A 406 2.99 15.51 -24.38
CA PHE A 406 3.39 16.91 -24.29
C PHE A 406 4.50 17.23 -25.29
N LYS A 407 4.42 18.37 -25.97
CA LYS A 407 5.41 18.77 -26.99
C LYS A 407 6.69 19.35 -26.37
N ASN A 408 6.53 20.10 -25.28
CA ASN A 408 7.59 20.75 -24.53
C ASN A 408 7.05 21.14 -23.14
N ASN A 409 7.88 21.73 -22.27
CA ASN A 409 7.47 22.18 -20.94
C ASN A 409 6.34 23.24 -20.99
N ASP A 410 6.30 24.10 -22.01
CA ASP A 410 5.27 25.14 -22.14
C ASP A 410 3.90 24.57 -22.52
N ASP A 411 3.86 23.62 -23.45
CA ASP A 411 2.65 22.87 -23.83
C ASP A 411 2.13 22.07 -22.64
N MET A 412 3.04 21.50 -21.84
CA MET A 412 2.71 20.82 -20.60
C MET A 412 2.13 21.75 -19.53
N LEU A 413 2.76 22.90 -19.29
CA LEU A 413 2.25 23.93 -18.39
C LEU A 413 0.88 24.43 -18.86
N THR A 414 0.73 24.72 -20.16
CA THR A 414 -0.53 25.16 -20.78
C THR A 414 -1.63 24.12 -20.64
N SER A 415 -1.30 22.83 -20.80
CA SER A 415 -2.23 21.72 -20.61
C SER A 415 -2.74 21.65 -19.17
N MET A 416 -1.85 21.83 -18.20
CA MET A 416 -2.19 21.84 -16.78
C MET A 416 -3.00 23.09 -16.40
N LEU A 417 -2.61 24.27 -16.88
CA LEU A 417 -3.37 25.51 -16.69
C LEU A 417 -4.78 25.39 -17.28
N SER A 418 -4.89 24.80 -18.47
CA SER A 418 -6.19 24.50 -19.09
C SER A 418 -7.02 23.56 -18.22
N SER A 419 -6.42 22.49 -17.71
CA SER A 419 -7.09 21.53 -16.81
C SER A 419 -7.60 22.16 -15.50
N SER A 420 -6.97 23.25 -15.06
CA SER A 420 -7.27 23.96 -13.81
C SER A 420 -7.98 25.30 -14.03
N ASN A 421 -8.44 25.59 -15.25
CA ASN A 421 -9.01 26.89 -15.60
C ASN A 421 -10.49 27.00 -15.19
N VAL A 422 -10.75 27.22 -13.90
CA VAL A 422 -12.11 27.53 -13.41
C VAL A 422 -12.44 28.99 -13.76
N PRO A 423 -13.44 29.26 -14.62
CA PRO A 423 -13.79 30.63 -15.02
C PRO A 423 -14.05 31.53 -13.80
N GLY A 424 -13.47 32.74 -13.82
CA GLY A 424 -13.62 33.74 -12.75
C GLY A 424 -12.73 33.53 -11.52
N PHE A 425 -12.28 32.30 -11.26
CA PHE A 425 -11.28 32.01 -10.22
C PHE A 425 -9.87 31.99 -10.81
N THR A 426 -9.64 31.16 -11.83
CA THR A 426 -8.32 30.97 -12.42
C THR A 426 -7.98 32.08 -13.40
N LYS A 427 -8.89 32.31 -14.34
CA LYS A 427 -8.82 33.39 -15.33
C LYS A 427 -10.25 33.78 -15.70
N ILE A 428 -10.45 35.01 -16.20
CA ILE A 428 -11.78 35.49 -16.63
C ILE A 428 -12.28 34.75 -17.88
N GLY A 429 -11.39 34.20 -18.72
CA GLY A 429 -11.74 33.52 -19.98
C GLY A 429 -10.97 32.21 -20.21
N PRO A 430 -11.05 31.63 -21.42
CA PRO A 430 -10.42 30.35 -21.73
C PRO A 430 -8.89 30.42 -21.76
N VAL A 431 -8.25 29.26 -21.60
CA VAL A 431 -6.84 29.04 -21.93
C VAL A 431 -6.78 28.38 -23.30
N LYS A 432 -5.96 28.91 -24.21
CA LYS A 432 -5.80 28.30 -25.54
C LYS A 432 -4.82 27.13 -25.46
N LEU A 433 -5.32 25.91 -25.63
CA LEU A 433 -4.52 24.71 -25.70
C LEU A 433 -4.53 24.20 -27.14
N ARG A 434 -3.37 24.27 -27.82
CA ARG A 434 -3.20 23.80 -29.22
C ARG A 434 -4.26 24.35 -30.20
N GLY A 435 -4.72 25.58 -29.94
CA GLY A 435 -5.72 26.27 -30.76
C GLY A 435 -7.16 26.19 -30.23
N GLU A 436 -7.46 25.25 -29.32
CA GLU A 436 -8.80 25.09 -28.73
C GLU A 436 -8.99 25.97 -27.48
N GLU A 437 -10.20 26.50 -27.28
CA GLU A 437 -10.57 27.20 -26.05
C GLU A 437 -10.86 26.19 -24.93
N CYS A 438 -9.98 26.13 -23.93
CA CYS A 438 -10.10 25.17 -22.83
C CYS A 438 -10.40 25.81 -21.47
N TYR A 439 -11.13 25.05 -20.68
CA TYR A 439 -11.57 25.31 -19.32
C TYR A 439 -11.24 24.12 -18.42
N ASP A 440 -11.49 24.29 -17.12
CA ASP A 440 -11.26 23.26 -16.11
C ASP A 440 -11.83 21.91 -16.55
N GLY A 441 -11.11 20.83 -16.27
CA GLY A 441 -11.57 19.52 -16.66
C GLY A 441 -12.92 19.14 -16.07
N LEU A 442 -13.35 19.75 -14.96
CA LEU A 442 -14.72 19.64 -14.44
C LEU A 442 -15.80 20.00 -15.48
N CYS A 443 -15.51 20.90 -16.42
CA CYS A 443 -16.46 21.37 -17.42
C CYS A 443 -16.67 20.39 -18.58
N GLY A 444 -15.70 19.52 -18.89
CA GLY A 444 -15.74 18.63 -20.06
C GLY A 444 -16.14 17.18 -19.76
N VAL A 445 -16.40 16.83 -18.51
CA VAL A 445 -16.33 15.44 -18.00
C VAL A 445 -17.65 14.92 -17.45
N ASN A 446 -17.76 13.59 -17.37
CA ASN A 446 -18.90 12.91 -16.78
C ASN A 446 -19.18 13.37 -15.32
N PRO A 447 -20.36 13.96 -15.03
CA PRO A 447 -20.70 14.45 -13.70
C PRO A 447 -20.80 13.33 -12.64
N TYR A 448 -20.95 12.08 -13.07
CA TYR A 448 -21.03 10.91 -12.18
C TYR A 448 -19.77 10.75 -11.30
N PHE A 449 -18.58 10.94 -11.88
CA PHE A 449 -17.29 10.84 -11.19
C PHE A 449 -16.59 12.19 -11.01
N ILE A 450 -17.32 13.30 -11.18
CA ILE A 450 -16.84 14.66 -10.94
C ILE A 450 -15.47 14.87 -11.61
N GLY A 451 -15.32 14.54 -12.89
CA GLY A 451 -14.06 14.78 -13.60
C GLY A 451 -12.89 13.84 -13.37
N SER A 452 -13.09 12.77 -12.61
CA SER A 452 -12.16 11.64 -12.63
C SER A 452 -12.42 10.72 -13.85
N SER A 453 -11.54 10.76 -14.84
CA SER A 453 -11.60 9.95 -16.06
C SER A 453 -11.08 8.51 -15.85
N LYS A 454 -11.29 7.64 -16.85
CA LYS A 454 -10.60 6.35 -16.91
C LYS A 454 -9.14 6.58 -17.30
N THR A 455 -8.25 5.75 -16.74
CA THR A 455 -6.83 5.69 -17.09
C THR A 455 -6.56 4.58 -18.09
N ALA A 456 -5.31 4.45 -18.54
CA ALA A 456 -4.85 3.32 -19.38
C ALA A 456 -4.77 1.96 -18.63
N GLY A 457 -5.05 1.94 -17.31
CA GLY A 457 -5.10 0.70 -16.53
C GLY A 457 -6.41 -0.06 -16.74
N LYS A 458 -6.39 -1.39 -16.60
CA LYS A 458 -7.61 -2.23 -16.70
C LYS A 458 -8.70 -1.81 -15.69
N ARG A 459 -8.28 -1.35 -14.51
CA ARG A 459 -9.12 -0.72 -13.46
C ARG A 459 -8.61 0.67 -13.15
N THR A 460 -9.52 1.60 -12.84
CA THR A 460 -9.18 2.95 -12.36
C THR A 460 -9.73 3.16 -10.96
N VAL A 461 -8.85 3.49 -10.01
CA VAL A 461 -9.19 3.99 -8.67
C VAL A 461 -9.32 5.50 -8.74
N ARG A 462 -10.38 6.05 -8.15
CA ARG A 462 -10.69 7.48 -8.21
C ARG A 462 -10.59 8.09 -6.83
N PHE A 463 -9.65 8.99 -6.63
CA PHE A 463 -9.62 9.78 -5.41
C PHE A 463 -10.47 11.03 -5.58
N ILE A 464 -11.54 11.12 -4.78
CA ILE A 464 -12.55 12.17 -4.82
C ILE A 464 -12.71 12.73 -3.41
N PRO A 465 -11.92 13.74 -3.01
CA PRO A 465 -12.00 14.33 -1.68
C PRO A 465 -13.20 15.28 -1.52
N ILE A 466 -13.72 15.81 -2.63
CA ILE A 466 -14.95 16.62 -2.60
C ILE A 466 -16.14 15.70 -2.35
N PRO A 467 -17.03 16.02 -1.39
CA PRO A 467 -18.29 15.29 -1.26
C PRO A 467 -19.29 15.77 -2.30
N LEU A 468 -19.14 15.41 -3.55
CA LEU A 468 -20.15 15.63 -4.58
C LEU A 468 -20.30 14.36 -5.42
N GLY A 469 -21.30 14.32 -6.31
CA GLY A 469 -21.48 13.22 -7.25
C GLY A 469 -21.78 11.83 -6.64
N HIS A 470 -21.75 10.80 -7.49
CA HIS A 470 -21.89 9.41 -7.06
C HIS A 470 -20.68 8.91 -6.25
N GLY A 471 -19.56 9.61 -6.38
CA GLY A 471 -18.39 9.46 -5.52
C GLY A 471 -18.64 9.74 -4.04
N ARG A 472 -19.85 10.12 -3.60
CA ARG A 472 -20.25 10.16 -2.18
C ARG A 472 -20.60 8.79 -1.58
N LYS A 473 -21.03 7.82 -2.40
CA LYS A 473 -21.49 6.53 -1.87
C LYS A 473 -20.31 5.59 -1.71
N ILE A 474 -20.12 5.05 -0.51
CA ILE A 474 -19.27 3.87 -0.32
C ILE A 474 -20.04 2.69 -0.88
N LYS A 475 -19.46 2.00 -1.85
CA LYS A 475 -20.06 0.76 -2.38
C LYS A 475 -19.99 -0.32 -1.31
N THR A 476 -21.02 -1.16 -1.24
CA THR A 476 -21.01 -2.37 -0.39
C THR A 476 -20.57 -3.61 -1.15
N ASN A 477 -20.35 -3.46 -2.46
CA ASN A 477 -19.98 -4.52 -3.38
C ASN A 477 -18.44 -4.69 -3.40
N MET A 478 -17.91 -5.67 -4.15
CA MET A 478 -16.45 -5.89 -4.24
C MET A 478 -15.71 -4.78 -5.02
N ASN A 479 -16.43 -3.86 -5.68
CA ASN A 479 -15.82 -2.80 -6.46
C ASN A 479 -15.50 -1.59 -5.58
N ASN A 480 -14.24 -1.48 -5.17
CA ASN A 480 -13.73 -0.37 -4.37
C ASN A 480 -12.90 0.61 -5.25
N ASP A 481 -13.52 1.10 -6.32
CA ASP A 481 -12.92 2.00 -7.32
C ASP A 481 -12.98 3.49 -6.95
N VAL A 482 -13.47 3.85 -5.76
CA VAL A 482 -13.55 5.24 -5.28
C VAL A 482 -13.02 5.33 -3.85
N ALA A 483 -12.06 6.24 -3.64
CA ALA A 483 -11.57 6.64 -2.34
C ALA A 483 -12.04 8.08 -2.03
N ASN A 484 -12.77 8.24 -0.94
CA ASN A 484 -13.40 9.50 -0.51
C ASN A 484 -13.62 9.52 1.01
N GLY A 485 -14.02 10.67 1.55
CA GLY A 485 -14.12 10.86 3.02
C GLY A 485 -15.17 9.98 3.69
N PHE A 486 -16.12 9.42 2.91
CA PHE A 486 -17.15 8.55 3.45
C PHE A 486 -16.59 7.21 3.93
N LEU A 487 -15.42 6.75 3.44
CA LEU A 487 -14.76 5.53 3.94
C LEU A 487 -14.66 5.48 5.47
N GLN A 488 -14.59 6.64 6.13
CA GLN A 488 -14.63 6.77 7.59
C GLN A 488 -15.85 6.10 8.25
N MET A 489 -16.99 5.99 7.56
CA MET A 489 -18.16 5.27 8.07
C MET A 489 -17.90 3.77 8.28
N LYS A 490 -16.77 3.26 7.77
CA LYS A 490 -16.33 1.88 7.91
C LYS A 490 -15.20 1.71 8.94
N ASP A 491 -14.79 2.77 9.64
CA ASP A 491 -13.66 2.73 10.59
C ASP A 491 -13.80 1.63 11.64
N LYS A 492 -15.01 1.33 12.12
CA LYS A 492 -15.23 0.22 13.05
C LYS A 492 -14.81 -1.16 12.49
N TYR A 493 -14.98 -1.39 11.18
CA TYR A 493 -14.55 -2.61 10.51
C TYR A 493 -13.05 -2.59 10.23
N PHE A 494 -12.49 -1.42 9.91
CA PHE A 494 -11.06 -1.24 9.69
C PHE A 494 -10.25 -1.43 10.99
N VAL A 495 -10.72 -0.87 12.10
CA VAL A 495 -10.11 -1.06 13.43
C VAL A 495 -10.22 -2.53 13.86
N HIS A 496 -11.36 -3.18 13.61
CA HIS A 496 -11.48 -4.63 13.84
C HIS A 496 -10.49 -5.43 12.99
N LEU A 497 -10.36 -5.14 11.68
CA LEU A 497 -9.39 -5.81 10.81
C LEU A 497 -7.96 -5.62 11.31
N ILE A 498 -7.59 -4.41 11.75
CA ILE A 498 -6.27 -4.13 12.32
C ILE A 498 -6.02 -5.03 13.54
N ARG A 499 -6.94 -5.03 14.52
CA ARG A 499 -6.84 -5.88 15.73
C ARG A 499 -6.74 -7.37 15.37
N LEU A 500 -7.59 -7.82 14.44
CA LEU A 500 -7.62 -9.20 14.00
C LEU A 500 -6.29 -9.62 13.36
N LYS A 501 -5.74 -8.80 12.46
CA LYS A 501 -4.48 -9.10 11.77
C LYS A 501 -3.27 -8.98 12.69
N SER A 502 -3.31 -8.09 13.67
CA SER A 502 -2.37 -8.07 14.78
C SER A 502 -2.41 -9.36 15.60
N LEU A 503 -3.61 -9.87 15.90
CA LEU A 503 -3.78 -11.14 16.62
C LEU A 503 -3.24 -12.31 15.81
N PHE A 504 -3.60 -12.42 14.52
CA PHE A 504 -3.07 -13.46 13.63
C PHE A 504 -1.55 -13.44 13.56
N ARG A 505 -0.95 -12.25 13.46
CA ARG A 505 0.51 -12.12 13.45
C ARG A 505 1.14 -12.63 14.75
N GLN A 506 0.57 -12.33 15.91
CA GLN A 506 1.06 -12.83 17.19
C GLN A 506 0.91 -14.35 17.31
N LEU A 507 -0.25 -14.89 16.91
CA LEU A 507 -0.50 -16.33 16.87
C LEU A 507 0.44 -17.06 15.89
N LEU A 508 0.74 -16.48 14.72
CA LEU A 508 1.70 -17.03 13.76
C LEU A 508 3.13 -17.03 14.33
N ILE A 509 3.55 -15.96 15.00
CA ILE A 509 4.85 -15.92 15.67
C ILE A 509 4.91 -17.02 16.73
N ARG A 510 3.83 -17.21 17.49
CA ARG A 510 3.72 -18.22 18.54
C ARG A 510 3.74 -19.65 17.99
N ARG A 511 3.00 -19.92 16.90
CA ARG A 511 3.10 -21.16 16.11
C ARG A 511 4.54 -21.46 15.72
N LEU A 512 5.24 -20.48 15.14
CA LEU A 512 6.63 -20.64 14.71
C LEU A 512 7.57 -20.90 15.91
N SER A 513 7.28 -20.35 17.10
CA SER A 513 8.01 -20.70 18.33
C SER A 513 7.83 -22.17 18.70
N HIS A 514 6.60 -22.69 18.67
CA HIS A 514 6.33 -24.11 18.92
C HIS A 514 6.96 -25.03 17.87
N GLU A 515 6.97 -24.60 16.60
CA GLU A 515 7.62 -25.33 15.52
C GLU A 515 9.13 -25.44 15.78
N GLN A 516 9.78 -24.33 16.16
CA GLN A 516 11.21 -24.31 16.51
C GLN A 516 11.53 -25.16 17.75
N SER A 517 10.62 -25.26 18.72
CA SER A 517 10.79 -26.09 19.92
C SER A 517 10.33 -27.55 19.73
N GLY A 518 9.88 -27.94 18.54
CA GLY A 518 9.35 -29.28 18.27
C GLY A 518 8.06 -29.62 19.04
N SER A 519 7.34 -28.61 19.53
CA SER A 519 6.20 -28.73 20.45
C SER A 519 4.85 -28.51 19.75
N MET A 520 4.70 -28.97 18.51
CA MET A 520 3.48 -28.73 17.70
C MET A 520 2.20 -29.35 18.29
N HIS A 521 2.32 -30.39 19.13
CA HIS A 521 1.17 -30.94 19.85
C HIS A 521 0.59 -29.95 20.88
N GLU A 522 1.45 -29.15 21.53
CA GLU A 522 1.03 -28.09 22.44
C GLU A 522 0.33 -26.97 21.68
N TRP A 523 0.87 -26.59 20.52
CA TRP A 523 0.21 -25.62 19.63
C TRP A 523 -1.19 -26.08 19.21
N LYS A 524 -1.36 -27.36 18.85
CA LYS A 524 -2.68 -27.93 18.55
C LYS A 524 -3.63 -27.80 19.74
N THR A 525 -3.16 -28.13 20.94
CA THR A 525 -3.95 -28.01 22.17
C THR A 525 -4.35 -26.55 22.43
N GLU A 526 -3.43 -25.61 22.17
CA GLU A 526 -3.69 -24.18 22.29
C GLU A 526 -4.78 -23.70 21.33
N VAL A 527 -4.71 -24.09 20.05
CA VAL A 527 -5.71 -23.76 19.03
C VAL A 527 -7.08 -24.32 19.40
N GLU A 528 -7.16 -25.58 19.84
CA GLU A 528 -8.40 -26.21 20.30
C GLU A 528 -9.02 -25.45 21.49
N LYS A 529 -8.20 -25.06 22.47
CA LYS A 529 -8.66 -24.24 23.61
C LYS A 529 -9.13 -22.85 23.17
N CYS A 530 -8.44 -22.21 22.22
CA CYS A 530 -8.87 -20.91 21.67
C CYS A 530 -10.25 -21.02 20.98
N ILE A 531 -10.50 -22.09 20.23
CA ILE A 531 -11.80 -22.36 19.58
C ILE A 531 -12.89 -22.56 20.65
N ASN A 532 -12.62 -23.36 21.68
CA ASN A 532 -13.59 -23.59 22.75
C ASN A 532 -13.94 -22.29 23.48
N VAL A 533 -12.93 -21.51 23.86
CA VAL A 533 -13.12 -20.22 24.53
C VAL A 533 -13.89 -19.26 23.64
N TYR A 534 -13.56 -19.15 22.36
CA TYR A 534 -14.35 -18.36 21.40
C TYR A 534 -15.83 -18.75 21.43
N ASN A 535 -16.13 -20.05 21.35
CA ASN A 535 -17.49 -20.56 21.34
C ASN A 535 -18.23 -20.33 22.66
N ILE A 536 -17.54 -20.39 23.80
CA ILE A 536 -18.10 -20.05 25.11
C ILE A 536 -18.52 -18.58 25.13
N LEU A 537 -17.65 -17.67 24.67
CA LEU A 537 -17.93 -16.24 24.63
C LEU A 537 -19.07 -15.89 23.68
N ALA A 538 -19.13 -16.55 22.53
CA ALA A 538 -20.20 -16.37 21.55
C ALA A 538 -21.59 -16.77 22.10
N LYS A 539 -21.66 -17.75 23.02
CA LYS A 539 -22.90 -18.24 23.66
C LYS A 539 -23.44 -17.33 24.77
N GLY A 540 -22.64 -16.41 25.31
CA GLY A 540 -23.06 -15.41 26.30
C GLY A 540 -22.92 -15.83 27.77
N THR A 541 -23.49 -15.02 28.68
CA THR A 541 -23.22 -15.05 30.13
C THR A 541 -23.27 -16.44 30.78
N ASP A 542 -24.31 -17.23 30.52
CA ASP A 542 -24.52 -18.49 31.23
C ASP A 542 -23.42 -19.51 30.89
N ALA A 543 -22.97 -19.53 29.63
CA ALA A 543 -21.86 -20.36 29.18
C ALA A 543 -20.53 -19.92 29.80
N ILE A 544 -20.28 -18.61 29.90
CA ILE A 544 -19.05 -18.06 30.51
C ILE A 544 -18.97 -18.49 31.98
N LYS A 545 -20.07 -18.36 32.73
CA LYS A 545 -20.11 -18.75 34.15
C LYS A 545 -19.97 -20.25 34.37
N SER A 546 -20.57 -21.08 33.50
CA SER A 546 -20.48 -22.54 33.63
C SER A 546 -19.12 -23.11 33.22
N SER A 547 -18.33 -22.37 32.43
CA SER A 547 -17.05 -22.81 31.87
C SER A 547 -15.85 -22.00 32.40
N SER A 548 -15.96 -21.41 33.60
CA SER A 548 -14.89 -20.58 34.18
C SER A 548 -13.55 -21.30 34.26
N ASN A 549 -13.54 -22.58 34.65
CA ASN A 549 -12.32 -23.38 34.75
C ASN A 549 -11.63 -23.55 33.38
N GLU A 550 -12.39 -23.72 32.30
CA GLU A 550 -11.84 -23.87 30.95
C GLU A 550 -11.21 -22.58 30.45
N ILE A 551 -11.83 -21.44 30.78
CA ILE A 551 -11.29 -20.10 30.51
C ILE A 551 -10.01 -19.87 31.32
N ASP A 552 -9.99 -20.22 32.61
CA ASP A 552 -8.81 -20.07 33.48
C ASP A 552 -7.62 -20.92 32.99
N GLU A 553 -7.87 -22.16 32.57
CA GLU A 553 -6.85 -23.01 31.96
C GLU A 553 -6.29 -22.42 30.65
N TRP A 554 -7.15 -21.88 29.80
CA TRP A 554 -6.73 -21.20 28.57
C TRP A 554 -5.92 -19.94 28.85
N LEU A 555 -6.32 -19.13 29.85
CA LEU A 555 -5.59 -17.95 30.28
C LEU A 555 -4.19 -18.30 30.76
N MET A 556 -4.06 -19.38 31.54
CA MET A 556 -2.77 -19.87 32.01
C MET A 556 -1.89 -20.33 30.84
N LEU A 557 -2.47 -20.98 29.84
CA LEU A 557 -1.76 -21.47 28.67
C LEU A 557 -1.24 -20.33 27.78
N LEU A 558 -2.07 -19.32 27.46
CA LEU A 558 -1.64 -18.15 26.70
C LEU A 558 -0.62 -17.28 27.44
N SER A 559 -0.60 -17.36 28.76
CA SER A 559 0.33 -16.59 29.60
C SER A 559 1.76 -17.13 29.57
N VAL A 560 1.99 -18.35 29.08
CA VAL A 560 3.32 -18.98 29.00
C VAL A 560 3.91 -18.72 27.62
N VAL A 561 5.15 -18.20 27.56
CA VAL A 561 5.89 -18.07 26.30
C VAL A 561 6.37 -19.46 25.86
N PRO A 562 6.13 -19.89 24.61
CA PRO A 562 6.55 -21.21 24.15
C PRO A 562 8.07 -21.38 24.27
N GLY A 563 8.51 -22.49 24.86
CA GLY A 563 9.94 -22.82 25.02
C GLY A 563 10.64 -22.20 26.24
N ASP A 564 9.97 -21.38 27.05
CA ASP A 564 10.55 -20.85 28.30
C ASP A 564 10.16 -21.69 29.51
N ALA A 565 11.02 -22.64 29.89
CA ALA A 565 10.82 -23.50 31.06
C ALA A 565 10.83 -22.73 32.41
N ASN A 566 11.28 -21.47 32.43
CA ASN A 566 11.40 -20.65 33.63
C ASN A 566 10.25 -19.62 33.79
N ALA A 567 9.25 -19.63 32.91
CA ALA A 567 8.12 -18.70 32.93
C ALA A 567 7.12 -18.90 34.10
N ALA A 568 7.47 -19.74 35.09
CA ALA A 568 6.76 -19.82 36.37
C ALA A 568 6.80 -18.49 37.17
N SER A 569 7.60 -17.50 36.75
CA SER A 569 7.64 -16.16 37.34
C SER A 569 6.74 -15.13 36.60
N GLY A 570 5.43 -15.36 36.62
CA GLY A 570 4.41 -14.29 36.76
C GLY A 570 4.18 -13.26 35.64
N ASN A 571 4.97 -13.19 34.56
CA ASN A 571 4.71 -12.27 33.45
C ASN A 571 3.72 -12.89 32.45
N LYS A 572 2.43 -12.81 32.78
CA LYS A 572 1.34 -13.22 31.88
C LYS A 572 1.34 -12.36 30.61
N ASP A 573 1.16 -12.97 29.43
CA ASP A 573 0.91 -12.24 28.17
C ASP A 573 -0.52 -11.65 28.13
N CYS A 574 -0.70 -10.66 28.99
CA CYS A 574 -1.94 -9.92 29.11
C CYS A 574 -2.25 -9.09 27.86
N LYS A 575 -1.25 -8.81 27.01
CA LYS A 575 -1.45 -8.10 25.75
C LYS A 575 -2.17 -9.00 24.73
N LEU A 576 -1.68 -10.23 24.51
CA LEU A 576 -2.30 -11.18 23.59
C LEU A 576 -3.72 -11.53 24.02
N THR A 577 -3.92 -11.80 25.32
CA THR A 577 -5.21 -12.15 25.88
C THR A 577 -6.24 -11.03 25.75
N LYS A 578 -5.85 -9.77 26.06
CA LYS A 578 -6.70 -8.60 25.87
C LYS A 578 -7.04 -8.38 24.39
N LEU A 579 -6.08 -8.59 23.49
CA LEU A 579 -6.32 -8.48 22.06
C LEU A 579 -7.31 -9.53 21.57
N PHE A 580 -7.19 -10.78 22.04
CA PHE A 580 -8.17 -11.84 21.77
C PHE A 580 -9.58 -11.44 22.21
N GLU A 581 -9.73 -10.95 23.45
CA GLU A 581 -11.02 -10.43 23.96
C GLU A 581 -11.61 -9.36 23.04
N LEU A 582 -10.80 -8.35 22.70
CA LEU A 582 -11.25 -7.23 21.88
C LEU A 582 -11.66 -7.66 20.48
N VAL A 583 -10.98 -8.66 19.90
CA VAL A 583 -11.36 -9.25 18.60
C VAL A 583 -12.73 -9.93 18.71
N VAL A 584 -12.91 -10.83 19.68
CA VAL A 584 -14.20 -11.53 19.89
C VAL A 584 -15.33 -10.53 20.16
N ALA A 585 -15.11 -9.56 21.06
CA ALA A 585 -16.07 -8.50 21.36
C ALA A 585 -16.42 -7.67 20.10
N SER A 586 -15.44 -7.39 19.24
CA SER A 586 -15.65 -6.69 17.98
C SER A 586 -16.51 -7.51 17.02
N GLU A 587 -16.22 -8.80 16.83
CA GLU A 587 -16.99 -9.69 15.94
C GLU A 587 -18.45 -9.81 16.39
N MET A 588 -18.69 -9.99 17.70
CA MET A 588 -20.03 -10.04 18.27
C MET A 588 -20.79 -8.71 18.09
N SER A 589 -20.12 -7.57 18.34
CA SER A 589 -20.74 -6.24 18.27
C SER A 589 -21.04 -5.81 16.83
N LEU A 590 -20.21 -6.24 15.89
CA LEU A 590 -20.34 -5.94 14.47
C LEU A 590 -21.15 -6.99 13.70
N SER A 591 -21.54 -8.08 14.38
CA SER A 591 -22.22 -9.24 13.82
C SER A 591 -21.46 -9.82 12.61
N LEU A 592 -20.18 -10.11 12.84
CA LEU A 592 -19.29 -10.77 11.87
C LEU A 592 -19.32 -12.28 12.07
N GLY A 593 -18.93 -13.06 11.06
CA GLY A 593 -18.93 -14.52 11.09
C GLY A 593 -19.76 -15.18 9.99
N ARG A 594 -19.62 -16.50 9.84
CA ARG A 594 -20.28 -17.29 8.79
C ARG A 594 -21.81 -17.23 8.87
N ASP A 595 -22.37 -17.12 10.07
CA ASP A 595 -23.81 -17.03 10.29
C ASP A 595 -24.38 -15.64 10.00
N SER A 596 -23.50 -14.65 9.78
CA SER A 596 -23.91 -13.29 9.46
C SER A 596 -24.45 -13.19 8.04
N LYS A 597 -25.65 -12.61 7.89
CA LYS A 597 -26.25 -12.29 6.59
C LYS A 597 -25.41 -11.32 5.76
N VAL A 598 -24.48 -10.60 6.39
CA VAL A 598 -23.64 -9.63 5.70
C VAL A 598 -22.30 -10.21 5.19
N HIS A 599 -21.93 -11.44 5.57
CA HIS A 599 -20.65 -12.08 5.22
C HIS A 599 -20.71 -12.81 3.87
N ALA A 600 -19.57 -13.00 3.19
CA ALA A 600 -19.53 -13.72 1.90
C ALA A 600 -20.08 -15.16 1.99
N ALA A 601 -19.95 -15.81 3.15
CA ALA A 601 -20.53 -17.12 3.44
C ALA A 601 -22.07 -17.17 3.31
N ALA A 602 -22.75 -16.04 3.46
CA ALA A 602 -24.21 -15.97 3.29
C ALA A 602 -24.65 -16.19 1.83
N ILE A 603 -23.72 -16.14 0.86
CA ILE A 603 -24.02 -16.39 -0.55
C ILE A 603 -24.19 -17.88 -0.75
N LYS A 604 -25.44 -18.36 -0.77
CA LYS A 604 -25.73 -19.80 -0.97
C LYS A 604 -25.81 -20.23 -2.43
N SER A 605 -25.84 -19.30 -3.38
CA SER A 605 -25.95 -19.63 -4.80
C SER A 605 -24.76 -20.45 -5.29
N ASP A 606 -25.00 -21.33 -6.26
CA ASP A 606 -23.96 -22.02 -7.03
C ASP A 606 -23.01 -21.01 -7.70
N LEU A 607 -21.70 -21.25 -7.62
CA LEU A 607 -20.65 -20.42 -8.21
C LEU A 607 -20.06 -21.01 -9.50
N THR A 608 -20.50 -22.21 -9.91
CA THR A 608 -20.05 -22.88 -11.13
C THR A 608 -20.20 -21.98 -12.35
N GLY A 609 -19.12 -21.85 -13.13
CA GLY A 609 -19.08 -21.00 -14.34
C GLY A 609 -19.22 -19.48 -14.12
N LYS A 610 -19.38 -18.99 -12.87
CA LYS A 610 -19.57 -17.55 -12.60
C LYS A 610 -18.24 -16.80 -12.51
N ASN A 611 -18.14 -15.65 -13.16
CA ASN A 611 -17.07 -14.71 -12.84
C ASN A 611 -17.45 -13.93 -11.56
N ILE A 612 -16.72 -14.19 -10.48
CA ILE A 612 -16.98 -13.64 -9.14
C ILE A 612 -17.00 -12.12 -9.17
N LEU A 613 -15.99 -11.46 -9.75
CA LEU A 613 -15.95 -9.99 -9.80
C LEU A 613 -17.03 -9.41 -10.69
N LEU A 614 -17.28 -9.93 -11.89
CA LEU A 614 -18.35 -9.44 -12.75
C LEU A 614 -19.72 -9.51 -12.05
N THR A 615 -19.92 -10.53 -11.21
CA THR A 615 -21.15 -10.74 -10.45
C THR A 615 -21.25 -9.79 -9.25
N TYR A 616 -20.23 -9.79 -8.38
CA TYR A 616 -20.29 -9.16 -7.06
C TYR A 616 -19.61 -7.78 -6.98
N ALA A 617 -18.97 -7.31 -8.05
CA ALA A 617 -18.42 -5.97 -8.18
C ALA A 617 -19.35 -5.05 -9.04
N SER A 618 -20.44 -5.59 -9.58
CA SER A 618 -21.39 -4.85 -10.40
C SER A 618 -22.05 -3.69 -9.61
N PRO A 619 -22.18 -2.48 -10.19
CA PRO A 619 -22.92 -1.39 -9.56
C PRO A 619 -24.42 -1.70 -9.32
N ARG A 620 -24.97 -2.71 -10.00
CA ARG A 620 -26.36 -3.17 -9.82
C ARG A 620 -26.52 -4.10 -8.61
N TYR A 621 -25.42 -4.58 -8.04
CA TYR A 621 -25.40 -5.27 -6.75
C TYR A 621 -25.60 -4.24 -5.63
N PRO A 622 -26.52 -4.44 -4.65
CA PRO A 622 -27.15 -5.69 -4.19
C PRO A 622 -28.62 -5.88 -4.61
N ASN A 623 -29.15 -5.05 -5.53
CA ASN A 623 -30.58 -4.76 -5.70
C ASN A 623 -31.53 -5.97 -5.94
N LYS A 624 -31.05 -7.22 -6.04
CA LYS A 624 -31.90 -8.41 -6.24
C LYS A 624 -31.51 -9.70 -5.50
N LEU A 625 -30.39 -9.82 -4.76
CA LEU A 625 -29.88 -11.17 -4.40
C LEU A 625 -29.23 -11.39 -3.00
N SER A 626 -28.63 -10.40 -2.32
CA SER A 626 -28.17 -10.60 -0.91
C SER A 626 -27.81 -9.30 -0.16
N ASP A 627 -27.90 -9.33 1.17
CA ASP A 627 -27.53 -8.22 2.08
C ASP A 627 -26.01 -8.13 2.35
N VAL A 628 -25.18 -8.85 1.59
CA VAL A 628 -23.74 -8.96 1.84
C VAL A 628 -23.04 -7.61 1.65
N LYS A 629 -22.16 -7.29 2.60
CA LYS A 629 -21.40 -6.03 2.65
C LYS A 629 -19.91 -6.35 2.58
N PHE A 630 -19.41 -6.60 1.38
CA PHE A 630 -18.04 -7.06 1.11
C PHE A 630 -16.94 -6.12 1.61
N LEU A 631 -17.23 -4.85 1.90
CA LEU A 631 -16.26 -3.91 2.51
C LEU A 631 -16.42 -3.83 4.04
N SER A 632 -17.09 -4.80 4.66
CA SER A 632 -17.47 -4.75 6.08
C SER A 632 -17.50 -6.12 6.74
N THR A 633 -17.04 -7.16 6.07
CA THR A 633 -17.04 -8.54 6.58
C THR A 633 -15.70 -9.19 6.29
N PRO A 634 -14.67 -8.89 7.08
CA PRO A 634 -13.39 -9.58 6.97
C PRO A 634 -13.51 -11.05 7.36
N TYR A 635 -12.48 -11.83 7.04
CA TYR A 635 -12.26 -13.16 7.59
C TYR A 635 -12.30 -13.11 9.13
N THR A 636 -12.83 -14.13 9.82
CA THR A 636 -12.96 -14.07 11.29
C THR A 636 -11.88 -14.84 12.04
N LEU A 637 -11.77 -14.59 13.34
CA LEU A 637 -10.87 -15.33 14.23
C LEU A 637 -11.21 -16.82 14.25
N LEU A 638 -12.49 -17.18 14.34
CA LEU A 638 -12.91 -18.57 14.33
C LEU A 638 -12.55 -19.25 13.01
N ASP A 639 -12.76 -18.57 11.87
CA ASP A 639 -12.35 -19.12 10.57
C ASP A 639 -10.84 -19.40 10.53
N TRP A 640 -10.03 -18.50 11.09
CA TRP A 640 -8.58 -18.65 11.13
C TRP A 640 -8.14 -19.83 12.01
N LEU A 641 -8.70 -19.94 13.21
CA LEU A 641 -8.41 -21.02 14.15
C LEU A 641 -8.85 -22.39 13.62
N GLU A 642 -10.04 -22.47 13.03
CA GLU A 642 -10.52 -23.70 12.38
C GLU A 642 -9.59 -24.13 11.24
N HIS A 643 -9.14 -23.17 10.41
CA HIS A 643 -8.20 -23.49 9.34
C HIS A 643 -6.84 -23.94 9.88
N GLU A 644 -6.35 -23.33 10.96
CA GLU A 644 -5.12 -23.78 11.61
C GLU A 644 -5.27 -25.22 12.15
N LEU A 645 -6.41 -25.53 12.77
CA LEU A 645 -6.70 -26.87 13.24
C LEU A 645 -6.83 -27.88 12.09
N GLU A 646 -7.41 -27.48 10.95
CA GLU A 646 -7.42 -28.29 9.73
C GLU A 646 -5.99 -28.66 9.32
N LEU A 647 -5.07 -27.69 9.27
CA LEU A 647 -3.67 -27.89 8.88
C LEU A 647 -2.95 -28.85 9.83
N LEU A 648 -3.18 -28.73 11.14
CA LEU A 648 -2.57 -29.59 12.17
C LEU A 648 -3.09 -31.03 12.16
N ASN A 649 -4.25 -31.26 11.54
CA ASN A 649 -4.85 -32.58 11.39
C ASN A 649 -4.55 -33.22 10.03
N MET A 650 -3.87 -32.52 9.12
CA MET A 650 -3.48 -33.11 7.84
C MET A 650 -2.44 -34.23 8.07
N PRO A 651 -2.56 -35.36 7.36
CA PRO A 651 -1.60 -36.46 7.46
C PRO A 651 -0.21 -35.99 7.01
N MET A 652 0.84 -36.57 7.62
CA MET A 652 2.25 -36.25 7.34
C MET A 652 2.71 -36.65 5.94
N GLU A 653 2.01 -37.57 5.28
CA GLU A 653 2.33 -37.97 3.91
C GLU A 653 1.85 -36.89 2.94
N GLU A 654 2.74 -36.37 2.08
CA GLU A 654 2.37 -35.41 1.04
C GLU A 654 1.43 -36.08 0.03
N PRO A 655 0.13 -35.75 0.01
CA PRO A 655 -0.73 -36.29 -1.01
C PRO A 655 -0.37 -35.62 -2.35
N VAL A 656 -0.48 -36.38 -3.43
CA VAL A 656 -0.34 -35.82 -4.79
C VAL A 656 -1.53 -34.91 -5.06
N TYR A 657 -1.35 -33.61 -4.84
CA TYR A 657 -2.41 -32.64 -5.08
C TYR A 657 -2.64 -32.41 -6.57
N ASP A 658 -3.90 -32.48 -6.98
CA ASP A 658 -4.31 -32.02 -8.30
C ASP A 658 -4.16 -30.49 -8.44
N LYS A 659 -4.34 -29.99 -9.66
CA LYS A 659 -4.18 -28.56 -9.97
C LYS A 659 -5.16 -27.66 -9.21
N ALA A 660 -6.41 -28.09 -9.02
CA ALA A 660 -7.39 -27.31 -8.28
C ALA A 660 -7.09 -27.29 -6.78
N GLN A 661 -6.69 -28.43 -6.21
CA GLN A 661 -6.27 -28.54 -4.82
C GLN A 661 -5.04 -27.66 -4.54
N ARG A 662 -4.05 -27.63 -5.42
CA ARG A 662 -2.89 -26.71 -5.31
C ARG A 662 -3.31 -25.25 -5.30
N GLU A 663 -4.23 -24.86 -6.19
CA GLU A 663 -4.79 -23.51 -6.19
C GLU A 663 -5.53 -23.22 -4.87
N ILE A 664 -6.37 -24.14 -4.38
CA ILE A 664 -7.08 -23.99 -3.09
C ILE A 664 -6.11 -23.81 -1.93
N ILE A 665 -5.06 -24.63 -1.83
CA ILE A 665 -4.06 -24.57 -0.75
C ILE A 665 -3.36 -23.21 -0.76
N LEU A 666 -2.93 -22.73 -1.92
CA LEU A 666 -2.30 -21.42 -2.05
C LEU A 666 -3.25 -20.29 -1.67
N LEU A 667 -4.51 -20.33 -2.13
CA LEU A 667 -5.51 -19.30 -1.79
C LEU A 667 -5.85 -19.30 -0.29
N LYS A 668 -5.96 -20.48 0.34
CA LYS A 668 -6.13 -20.62 1.79
C LYS A 668 -4.93 -20.05 2.55
N ALA A 669 -3.71 -20.37 2.10
CA ALA A 669 -2.48 -19.84 2.70
C ALA A 669 -2.39 -18.31 2.59
N LEU A 670 -2.79 -17.72 1.46
CA LEU A 670 -2.86 -16.26 1.31
C LEU A 670 -3.90 -15.63 2.26
N LEU A 671 -5.08 -16.23 2.36
CA LEU A 671 -6.15 -15.78 3.26
C LEU A 671 -5.71 -15.82 4.73
N HIS A 672 -5.00 -16.88 5.11
CA HIS A 672 -4.53 -17.14 6.47
C HIS A 672 -3.35 -16.25 6.88
N ASN A 673 -2.41 -15.97 5.96
CA ASN A 673 -1.13 -15.37 6.30
C ASN A 673 -0.98 -13.91 5.87
N LEU A 674 -1.68 -13.41 4.85
CA LEU A 674 -1.48 -12.04 4.40
C LEU A 674 -2.13 -11.02 5.33
N SER A 675 -1.36 -9.96 5.62
CA SER A 675 -1.78 -8.83 6.44
C SER A 675 -1.65 -7.49 5.71
N PRO A 676 -2.50 -6.50 6.03
CA PRO A 676 -2.27 -5.11 5.64
C PRO A 676 -1.02 -4.54 6.32
N PRO A 677 -0.58 -3.33 5.92
CA PRO A 677 0.49 -2.61 6.60
C PRO A 677 0.20 -2.46 8.10
N SER A 678 1.23 -2.68 8.93
CA SER A 678 1.14 -2.62 10.39
C SER A 678 1.44 -1.23 10.97
N SER A 679 1.56 -0.21 10.13
CA SER A 679 1.74 1.16 10.59
C SER A 679 1.13 2.21 9.65
N LEU A 680 0.90 3.39 10.21
CA LEU A 680 0.52 4.60 9.50
C LEU A 680 1.33 5.79 10.04
N ASP A 681 2.05 6.45 9.14
CA ASP A 681 2.83 7.63 9.48
C ASP A 681 2.06 8.93 9.17
N TYR A 682 2.15 9.89 10.08
CA TYR A 682 1.71 11.28 9.93
C TYR A 682 2.90 12.24 10.00
N TYR A 683 2.75 13.41 9.38
CA TYR A 683 3.85 14.37 9.28
C TYR A 683 3.54 15.77 9.77
N TYR A 684 2.27 16.15 9.78
CA TYR A 684 1.84 17.49 10.15
C TYR A 684 0.93 17.49 11.36
N THR A 685 0.54 16.30 11.85
CA THR A 685 -0.31 16.15 13.03
C THR A 685 0.07 14.90 13.81
N GLU A 686 0.32 15.10 15.10
CA GLU A 686 0.40 14.02 16.08
C GLU A 686 -1.03 13.60 16.44
N VAL A 687 -1.43 12.35 16.19
CA VAL A 687 -2.64 11.74 16.77
C VAL A 687 -2.41 10.25 17.02
N PRO A 688 -2.95 9.66 18.11
CA PRO A 688 -2.82 8.23 18.40
C PRO A 688 -3.87 7.37 17.69
N TYR A 689 -4.65 7.95 16.76
CA TYR A 689 -5.72 7.27 16.02
C TYR A 689 -5.66 7.61 14.53
N MET A 690 -6.36 6.83 13.72
CA MET A 690 -6.64 7.20 12.33
C MET A 690 -7.35 8.54 12.35
N LEU A 691 -6.76 9.55 11.71
CA LEU A 691 -7.33 10.89 11.70
C LEU A 691 -8.79 10.78 11.27
N PRO A 692 -9.73 11.16 12.15
CA PRO A 692 -11.09 11.34 11.74
C PRO A 692 -11.03 12.37 10.62
N SER A 693 -11.59 12.06 9.44
CA SER A 693 -11.90 13.15 8.53
C SER A 693 -12.89 14.01 9.31
N LEU A 694 -12.41 15.15 9.80
CA LEU A 694 -12.87 15.83 11.02
C LEU A 694 -14.30 16.38 10.98
N TYR A 695 -14.97 16.09 9.88
CA TYR A 695 -15.71 17.04 9.14
C TYR A 695 -16.55 16.17 8.22
N ASN A 696 -17.89 16.20 8.37
CA ASN A 696 -18.76 16.01 7.20
C ASN A 696 -18.01 16.68 6.05
N SER A 697 -17.77 15.97 4.95
CA SER A 697 -16.83 16.38 3.91
C SER A 697 -16.98 17.85 3.45
N PHE A 698 -18.13 18.49 3.70
CA PHE A 698 -18.33 19.94 3.61
C PHE A 698 -17.44 20.80 4.52
N TYR A 699 -17.16 20.41 5.76
CA TYR A 699 -16.24 21.14 6.63
C TYR A 699 -14.77 20.98 6.20
N ASN A 700 -14.37 19.85 5.59
CA ASN A 700 -13.05 19.72 4.96
C ASN A 700 -12.90 20.79 3.86
N LEU A 701 -13.97 21.00 3.09
CA LEU A 701 -14.02 22.07 2.09
C LEU A 701 -13.95 23.46 2.74
N ILE A 702 -14.67 23.71 3.83
CA ILE A 702 -14.60 24.99 4.57
C ILE A 702 -13.18 25.25 5.06
N TYR A 703 -12.53 24.25 5.65
CA TYR A 703 -11.18 24.35 6.18
C TYR A 703 -10.15 24.59 5.08
N ALA A 704 -10.28 23.88 3.95
CA ALA A 704 -9.43 24.07 2.79
C ALA A 704 -9.61 25.44 2.12
N VAL A 705 -10.83 26.02 2.15
CA VAL A 705 -11.13 27.31 1.50
C VAL A 705 -10.98 28.50 2.45
N ARG A 706 -10.99 28.27 3.77
CA ARG A 706 -10.86 29.31 4.81
C ARG A 706 -9.89 28.86 5.92
N PRO A 707 -8.62 28.57 5.59
CA PRO A 707 -7.59 28.34 6.59
C PRO A 707 -7.43 29.57 7.50
N ALA A 708 -7.23 29.39 8.80
CA ALA A 708 -6.93 30.53 9.69
C ALA A 708 -5.47 30.98 9.55
N THR A 709 -4.56 30.02 9.34
CA THR A 709 -3.15 30.23 9.02
C THR A 709 -2.71 29.30 7.88
N VAL A 710 -1.59 29.60 7.22
CA VAL A 710 -1.06 28.73 6.17
C VAL A 710 -0.75 27.32 6.70
N PRO A 711 -0.06 27.14 7.86
CA PRO A 711 0.22 25.81 8.39
C PRO A 711 -1.02 24.95 8.67
N ASP A 712 -2.16 25.56 8.99
CA ASP A 712 -3.42 24.85 9.25
C ASP A 712 -3.78 23.92 8.09
N SER A 713 -3.55 24.37 6.85
CA SER A 713 -3.82 23.60 5.63
C SER A 713 -3.05 22.27 5.53
N ARG A 714 -1.92 22.15 6.23
CA ARG A 714 -1.04 20.97 6.17
C ARG A 714 -1.69 19.72 6.76
N ILE A 715 -2.64 19.86 7.70
CA ILE A 715 -3.40 18.70 8.24
C ILE A 715 -4.15 17.95 7.13
N MET A 716 -4.58 18.65 6.07
CA MET A 716 -5.29 18.01 4.95
C MET A 716 -4.40 16.99 4.23
N TYR A 717 -3.08 17.13 4.32
CA TYR A 717 -2.12 16.13 3.86
C TYR A 717 -2.27 14.80 4.60
N ASP A 718 -2.22 14.85 5.93
CA ASP A 718 -2.38 13.65 6.77
C ASP A 718 -3.80 13.07 6.66
N VAL A 719 -4.83 13.91 6.42
CA VAL A 719 -6.17 13.44 6.04
C VAL A 719 -6.12 12.61 4.75
N GLY A 720 -5.40 13.09 3.73
CA GLY A 720 -5.17 12.37 2.48
C GLY A 720 -4.51 11.00 2.70
N ARG A 721 -3.45 10.95 3.53
CA ARG A 721 -2.77 9.70 3.91
C ARG A 721 -3.72 8.73 4.61
N ALA A 722 -4.47 9.20 5.61
CA ALA A 722 -5.45 8.38 6.32
C ALA A 722 -6.56 7.85 5.39
N MET A 723 -6.94 8.61 4.36
CA MET A 723 -7.89 8.14 3.35
C MET A 723 -7.32 7.06 2.43
N ALA A 724 -6.06 7.17 2.02
CA ALA A 724 -5.38 6.13 1.26
C ALA A 724 -5.26 4.85 2.08
N PHE A 725 -4.91 4.96 3.36
CA PHE A 725 -4.85 3.81 4.26
C PHE A 725 -6.22 3.12 4.42
N ARG A 726 -7.31 3.88 4.65
CA ARG A 726 -8.67 3.33 4.67
C ARG A 726 -9.04 2.61 3.38
N TRP A 727 -8.66 3.16 2.22
CA TRP A 727 -8.90 2.52 0.94
C TRP A 727 -8.13 1.19 0.82
N ILE A 728 -6.87 1.14 1.27
CA ILE A 728 -6.08 -0.10 1.32
C ILE A 728 -6.75 -1.13 2.23
N LEU A 729 -7.18 -0.75 3.45
CA LEU A 729 -7.88 -1.68 4.34
C LEU A 729 -9.16 -2.22 3.70
N ALA A 730 -9.93 -1.39 3.00
CA ALA A 730 -11.09 -1.83 2.23
C ALA A 730 -10.73 -2.80 1.09
N GLU A 731 -9.61 -2.59 0.38
CA GLU A 731 -9.11 -3.55 -0.62
C GLU A 731 -8.76 -4.90 0.01
N TYR A 732 -8.13 -4.93 1.19
CA TYR A 732 -7.84 -6.18 1.90
C TYR A 732 -9.11 -6.94 2.29
N ILE A 733 -10.12 -6.27 2.86
CA ILE A 733 -11.41 -6.93 3.18
C ILE A 733 -12.06 -7.46 1.89
N SER A 734 -12.08 -6.67 0.82
CA SER A 734 -12.62 -7.09 -0.48
C SER A 734 -11.87 -8.31 -1.03
N PHE A 735 -10.55 -8.32 -0.91
CA PHE A 735 -9.68 -9.41 -1.36
C PHE A 735 -9.92 -10.70 -0.58
N GLU A 736 -10.04 -10.64 0.74
CA GLU A 736 -10.37 -11.80 1.57
C GLU A 736 -11.72 -12.42 1.19
N ASN A 737 -12.73 -11.58 0.95
CA ASN A 737 -14.03 -12.05 0.48
C ASN A 737 -13.94 -12.68 -0.91
N TRP A 738 -13.09 -12.14 -1.80
CA TRP A 738 -12.84 -12.75 -3.11
C TRP A 738 -12.12 -14.09 -2.98
N LEU A 739 -11.09 -14.20 -2.14
CA LEU A 739 -10.38 -15.46 -1.86
C LEU A 739 -11.37 -16.51 -1.35
N TYR A 740 -12.20 -16.16 -0.37
CA TYR A 740 -13.23 -17.04 0.19
C TYR A 740 -14.17 -17.58 -0.90
N LEU A 741 -14.73 -16.69 -1.74
CA LEU A 741 -15.62 -17.12 -2.82
C LEU A 741 -14.91 -17.94 -3.90
N ARG A 742 -13.63 -17.64 -4.19
CA ARG A 742 -12.84 -18.38 -5.18
C ARG A 742 -12.51 -19.79 -4.69
N ILE A 743 -12.13 -19.95 -3.42
CA ILE A 743 -11.92 -21.25 -2.79
C ILE A 743 -13.19 -22.09 -2.90
N ARG A 744 -14.34 -21.52 -2.51
CA ARG A 744 -15.63 -22.23 -2.62
C ARG A 744 -15.99 -22.57 -4.06
N GLN A 745 -15.73 -21.68 -5.01
CA GLN A 745 -15.94 -21.98 -6.43
C GLN A 745 -15.09 -23.16 -6.90
N LEU A 746 -13.82 -23.23 -6.52
CA LEU A 746 -12.95 -24.34 -6.88
C LEU A 746 -13.37 -25.66 -6.24
N GLN A 747 -13.93 -25.62 -5.03
CA GLN A 747 -14.51 -26.79 -4.37
C GLN A 747 -15.77 -27.30 -5.10
N GLN A 748 -16.57 -26.40 -5.68
CA GLN A 748 -17.78 -26.74 -6.45
C GLN A 748 -17.46 -27.17 -7.88
N ASP A 749 -16.48 -26.51 -8.50
CA ASP A 749 -16.05 -26.72 -9.88
C ASP A 749 -14.51 -26.71 -9.96
N PRO A 750 -13.85 -27.84 -9.67
CA PRO A 750 -12.39 -27.97 -9.77
C PRO A 750 -11.87 -27.69 -11.18
N SER A 751 -12.69 -27.93 -12.21
CA SER A 751 -12.31 -27.68 -13.60
C SER A 751 -12.10 -26.18 -13.90
N SER A 752 -12.69 -25.30 -13.08
CA SER A 752 -12.51 -23.84 -13.17
C SER A 752 -11.12 -23.35 -12.76
N SER A 753 -10.25 -24.23 -12.23
CA SER A 753 -8.88 -23.90 -11.83
C SER A 753 -8.11 -23.23 -12.96
N VAL A 754 -7.39 -22.16 -12.65
CA VAL A 754 -6.55 -21.47 -13.64
C VAL A 754 -5.34 -22.32 -14.01
N LEU A 755 -4.87 -23.18 -13.10
CA LEU A 755 -3.73 -24.07 -13.31
C LEU A 755 -4.07 -25.19 -14.32
N SER A 756 -5.36 -25.50 -14.49
CA SER A 756 -5.87 -26.47 -15.48
C SER A 756 -6.02 -25.89 -16.88
N ARG A 757 -6.00 -24.56 -17.04
CA ARG A 757 -6.20 -23.92 -18.35
C ARG A 757 -4.97 -24.11 -19.23
N LYS A 758 -5.20 -24.49 -20.48
CA LYS A 758 -4.17 -24.34 -21.51
C LYS A 758 -3.97 -22.84 -21.75
N PHE A 759 -2.75 -22.37 -21.58
CA PHE A 759 -2.44 -20.98 -21.88
C PHE A 759 -2.62 -20.78 -23.38
N PRO A 760 -3.36 -19.74 -23.82
CA PRO A 760 -3.35 -19.38 -25.22
C PRO A 760 -1.89 -19.13 -25.62
N SER A 761 -1.46 -19.68 -26.76
CA SER A 761 -0.24 -19.18 -27.40
C SER A 761 -0.40 -17.67 -27.57
N PHE A 762 0.68 -16.90 -27.38
CA PHE A 762 0.66 -15.48 -27.68
C PHE A 762 0.11 -15.29 -29.09
N THR A 763 -1.14 -14.84 -29.20
CA THR A 763 -1.73 -14.54 -30.48
C THR A 763 -1.27 -13.13 -30.87
N THR A 764 -0.98 -12.96 -32.14
CA THR A 764 -0.60 -11.71 -32.83
C THR A 764 -1.60 -10.55 -32.67
N GLN A 765 -2.64 -10.68 -31.85
CA GLN A 765 -3.60 -9.62 -31.52
C GLN A 765 -3.08 -8.61 -30.49
N ASP A 766 -1.97 -8.93 -29.81
CA ASP A 766 -1.29 -8.05 -28.84
C ASP A 766 -0.24 -7.13 -29.51
N THR A 767 -0.57 -6.61 -30.70
CA THR A 767 0.27 -5.67 -31.43
C THR A 767 -0.21 -4.24 -31.22
N ILE A 768 0.67 -3.36 -30.75
CA ILE A 768 0.43 -1.91 -30.82
C ILE A 768 0.94 -1.48 -32.20
N ASN A 769 0.03 -1.11 -33.10
CA ASN A 769 0.35 -0.69 -34.48
C ASN A 769 1.12 -1.76 -35.29
N GLY A 770 0.75 -3.04 -35.17
CA GLY A 770 1.35 -4.12 -35.98
C GLY A 770 2.76 -4.56 -35.56
N LYS A 771 3.31 -4.05 -34.44
CA LYS A 771 4.51 -4.58 -33.78
C LYS A 771 4.13 -5.20 -32.43
N PRO A 772 4.74 -6.33 -32.03
CA PRO A 772 4.54 -6.87 -30.69
C PRO A 772 4.98 -5.82 -29.66
N GLY A 773 4.06 -5.41 -28.79
CA GLY A 773 4.39 -4.47 -27.72
C GLY A 773 5.32 -5.13 -26.70
N LYS A 774 6.28 -4.37 -26.13
CA LYS A 774 7.07 -4.85 -24.99
C LYS A 774 6.19 -4.98 -23.75
N MET A 775 6.39 -6.05 -22.98
CA MET A 775 5.71 -6.26 -21.71
C MET A 775 6.12 -5.22 -20.67
N LEU A 776 5.28 -5.00 -19.65
CA LEU A 776 5.58 -4.02 -18.60
C LEU A 776 6.88 -4.31 -17.85
N HIS A 777 7.17 -5.57 -17.55
CA HIS A 777 8.42 -5.95 -16.87
C HIS A 777 9.64 -5.71 -17.74
N GLU A 778 9.54 -5.92 -19.05
CA GLU A 778 10.62 -5.63 -20.01
C GLU A 778 10.87 -4.13 -20.13
N ARG A 779 9.80 -3.33 -20.26
CA ARG A 779 9.90 -1.88 -20.30
C ARG A 779 10.53 -1.33 -19.01
N GLN A 780 10.14 -1.87 -17.85
CA GLN A 780 10.73 -1.49 -16.57
C GLN A 780 12.20 -1.94 -16.49
N TYR A 781 12.50 -3.16 -16.92
CA TYR A 781 13.86 -3.68 -16.96
C TYR A 781 14.77 -2.79 -17.80
N ASP A 782 14.38 -2.46 -19.03
CA ASP A 782 15.15 -1.59 -19.93
C ASP A 782 15.41 -0.22 -19.30
N GLN A 783 14.38 0.37 -18.68
CA GLN A 783 14.45 1.67 -18.02
C GLN A 783 15.38 1.65 -16.80
N LEU A 784 15.35 0.59 -16.00
CA LEU A 784 16.23 0.42 -14.84
C LEU A 784 17.67 0.15 -15.28
N HIS A 785 17.85 -0.69 -16.30
CA HIS A 785 19.17 -1.02 -16.84
C HIS A 785 19.88 0.24 -17.33
N GLU A 786 19.21 1.06 -18.15
CA GLU A 786 19.76 2.35 -18.61
C GLU A 786 20.16 3.25 -17.44
N CYS A 787 19.38 3.27 -16.35
CA CYS A 787 19.74 4.07 -15.17
C CYS A 787 20.95 3.51 -14.42
N ILE A 788 21.05 2.18 -14.29
CA ILE A 788 22.13 1.50 -13.55
C ILE A 788 23.46 1.59 -14.29
N GLU A 789 23.47 1.50 -15.62
CA GLU A 789 24.69 1.68 -16.45
C GLU A 789 25.30 3.09 -16.31
N LEU A 790 24.52 4.07 -15.87
CA LEU A 790 25.01 5.43 -15.60
C LEU A 790 25.62 5.57 -14.19
N MET A 791 25.46 4.55 -13.34
CA MET A 791 25.94 4.55 -11.96
C MET A 791 27.35 3.93 -11.87
N ASP A 792 28.09 4.29 -10.83
CA ASP A 792 29.36 3.67 -10.49
C ASP A 792 29.11 2.30 -9.83
N HIS A 793 29.45 1.22 -10.53
CA HIS A 793 29.26 -0.15 -10.04
C HIS A 793 30.00 -0.42 -8.73
N ALA A 794 31.19 0.13 -8.51
CA ALA A 794 31.92 -0.05 -7.25
C ALA A 794 31.16 0.58 -6.07
N LYS A 795 30.48 1.71 -6.32
CA LYS A 795 29.61 2.35 -5.32
C LYS A 795 28.29 1.62 -5.12
N LEU A 796 27.73 1.02 -6.16
CA LEU A 796 26.58 0.13 -6.00
C LEU A 796 26.93 -1.11 -5.19
N ASP A 797 28.12 -1.67 -5.35
CA ASP A 797 28.58 -2.82 -4.57
C ASP A 797 28.85 -2.45 -3.09
N GLU A 798 29.26 -1.21 -2.82
CA GLU A 798 29.31 -0.65 -1.47
C GLU A 798 27.91 -0.66 -0.82
N LEU A 799 26.87 -0.19 -1.53
CA LEU A 799 25.47 -0.23 -1.06
C LEU A 799 24.99 -1.66 -0.83
N LYS A 800 25.27 -2.59 -1.76
CA LYS A 800 24.93 -4.02 -1.59
C LYS A 800 25.59 -4.60 -0.33
N THR A 801 26.83 -4.23 -0.05
CA THR A 801 27.54 -4.65 1.17
C THR A 801 26.86 -4.12 2.43
N GLN A 802 26.34 -2.89 2.40
CA GLN A 802 25.56 -2.32 3.51
C GLN A 802 24.23 -3.07 3.71
N PHE A 803 23.53 -3.43 2.63
CA PHE A 803 22.31 -4.25 2.72
C PHE A 803 22.53 -5.58 3.45
N LYS A 804 23.61 -6.29 3.11
CA LYS A 804 23.99 -7.56 3.77
C LYS A 804 24.26 -7.43 5.27
N ARG A 805 24.64 -6.25 5.75
CA ARG A 805 24.84 -6.00 7.19
C ARG A 805 23.50 -5.88 7.92
N ARG A 806 22.51 -5.23 7.29
CA ARG A 806 21.14 -5.04 7.82
C ARG A 806 20.32 -6.33 7.82
N SER A 807 20.47 -7.17 6.79
CA SER A 807 19.78 -8.46 6.66
C SER A 807 20.25 -9.52 7.65
N ARG A 808 20.80 -9.15 8.81
CA ARG A 808 21.17 -10.06 9.91
C ARG A 808 20.21 -10.01 11.10
N SER A 809 19.10 -9.29 11.02
CA SER A 809 18.02 -9.40 12.01
C SER A 809 17.45 -10.82 11.97
N GLN A 810 17.90 -11.65 12.91
CA GLN A 810 17.41 -13.01 13.11
C GLN A 810 16.17 -12.95 14.02
N GLY A 811 15.16 -13.76 13.71
CA GLY A 811 13.98 -13.90 14.57
C GLY A 811 12.71 -14.32 13.84
N LEU A 812 11.68 -14.64 14.62
CA LEU A 812 10.39 -15.14 14.13
C LEU A 812 9.65 -14.14 13.23
N ARG A 813 9.81 -12.83 13.48
CA ARG A 813 9.22 -11.78 12.63
C ARG A 813 9.75 -11.81 11.20
N ARG A 814 11.03 -12.16 11.03
CA ARG A 814 11.64 -12.34 9.72
C ARG A 814 11.08 -13.58 9.01
N HIS A 815 10.93 -14.69 9.73
CA HIS A 815 10.32 -15.90 9.18
C HIS A 815 8.90 -15.63 8.67
N VAL A 816 8.10 -14.83 9.41
CA VAL A 816 6.77 -14.39 8.94
C VAL A 816 6.87 -13.58 7.64
N PHE A 817 7.82 -12.65 7.55
CA PHE A 817 8.06 -11.87 6.32
C PHE A 817 8.45 -12.78 5.15
N GLU A 818 9.40 -13.69 5.34
CA GLU A 818 9.88 -14.64 4.31
C GLU A 818 8.72 -15.53 3.83
N MET A 819 7.92 -16.06 4.76
CA MET A 819 6.71 -16.82 4.46
C MET A 819 5.73 -16.00 3.60
N GLN A 820 5.39 -14.77 4.02
CA GLN A 820 4.48 -13.91 3.27
C GLN A 820 5.05 -13.55 1.89
N ASN A 821 6.35 -13.25 1.79
CA ASN A 821 7.03 -12.95 0.53
C ASN A 821 6.97 -14.14 -0.43
N THR A 822 7.26 -15.36 0.04
CA THR A 822 7.18 -16.59 -0.76
C THR A 822 5.75 -16.85 -1.23
N LEU A 823 4.75 -16.67 -0.36
CA LEU A 823 3.34 -16.80 -0.76
C LEU A 823 2.95 -15.80 -1.85
N VAL A 824 3.39 -14.54 -1.73
CA VAL A 824 3.15 -13.50 -2.74
C VAL A 824 3.81 -13.89 -4.07
N ARG A 825 5.08 -14.32 -4.07
CA ARG A 825 5.80 -14.74 -5.28
C ARG A 825 5.14 -15.94 -5.95
N ARG A 826 4.78 -16.96 -5.18
CA ARG A 826 4.07 -18.15 -5.68
C ARG A 826 2.72 -17.79 -6.28
N ALA A 827 1.96 -16.89 -5.64
CA ALA A 827 0.70 -16.39 -6.18
C ALA A 827 0.85 -15.69 -7.54
N ILE A 828 1.97 -14.99 -7.74
CA ILE A 828 2.32 -14.35 -9.02
C ILE A 828 2.67 -15.40 -10.09
N ILE A 829 3.53 -16.38 -9.77
CA ILE A 829 3.92 -17.45 -10.71
C ILE A 829 2.71 -18.29 -11.13
N TYR A 830 1.87 -18.65 -10.16
CA TYR A 830 0.69 -19.49 -10.40
C TYR A 830 -0.43 -18.72 -11.11
N ARG A 831 -0.36 -17.37 -11.13
CA ARG A 831 -1.37 -16.48 -11.72
C ARG A 831 -2.79 -16.73 -11.20
N VAL A 832 -2.88 -17.13 -9.93
CA VAL A 832 -4.15 -17.49 -9.28
C VAL A 832 -4.93 -16.29 -8.78
N ILE A 833 -4.29 -15.11 -8.70
CA ILE A 833 -4.92 -13.88 -8.23
C ILE A 833 -5.48 -13.08 -9.38
N GLU A 834 -6.75 -12.69 -9.23
CA GLU A 834 -7.46 -11.84 -10.17
C GLU A 834 -6.77 -10.47 -10.32
N PRO A 835 -6.52 -9.99 -11.56
CA PRO A 835 -5.89 -8.69 -11.84
C PRO A 835 -6.39 -7.50 -11.01
N HIS A 836 -7.65 -7.51 -10.57
CA HIS A 836 -8.22 -6.49 -9.69
C HIS A 836 -7.43 -6.28 -8.38
N TYR A 837 -6.85 -7.35 -7.83
CA TYR A 837 -6.18 -7.36 -6.52
C TYR A 837 -4.66 -7.47 -6.60
N THR A 838 -4.06 -7.56 -7.79
CA THR A 838 -2.60 -7.75 -7.92
C THR A 838 -1.77 -6.59 -7.37
N HIS A 839 -2.36 -5.41 -7.15
CA HIS A 839 -1.69 -4.30 -6.47
C HIS A 839 -1.41 -4.60 -4.98
N ILE A 840 -2.17 -5.50 -4.34
CA ILE A 840 -1.86 -5.96 -2.97
C ILE A 840 -0.52 -6.69 -2.96
N LEU A 841 -0.26 -7.48 -4.01
CA LEU A 841 0.99 -8.22 -4.18
C LEU A 841 2.19 -7.30 -4.47
N THR A 842 1.97 -6.01 -4.78
CA THR A 842 3.06 -5.03 -4.91
C THR A 842 3.38 -4.34 -3.60
N HIS A 843 2.60 -4.54 -2.52
CA HIS A 843 2.77 -3.79 -1.28
C HIS A 843 4.18 -3.96 -0.69
N ARG A 844 4.80 -2.84 -0.35
CA ARG A 844 6.22 -2.76 0.05
C ARG A 844 6.60 -3.71 1.18
N HIS A 845 5.74 -3.91 2.18
CA HIS A 845 6.03 -4.76 3.35
C HIS A 845 6.13 -6.26 3.03
N PHE A 846 5.78 -6.68 1.81
CA PHE A 846 6.05 -8.04 1.34
C PHE A 846 7.39 -8.19 0.63
N TRP A 847 8.10 -7.09 0.33
CA TRP A 847 9.32 -7.11 -0.49
C TRP A 847 10.54 -6.50 0.20
N VAL A 848 10.31 -5.63 1.19
CA VAL A 848 11.36 -4.96 1.97
C VAL A 848 11.10 -5.19 3.46
N TYR A 849 12.07 -5.77 4.16
CA TYR A 849 12.01 -6.08 5.60
C TYR A 849 12.35 -4.88 6.51
#